data_AF-A0A7K7JUS3-F1
#
_entry.id   AF-A0A7K7JUS3-F1
#
_cell.length_a   1.000
_cell.length_b   1.000
_cell.length_c   1.000
_cell.angle_alpha   90.00
_cell.angle_beta   90.00
_cell.angle_gamma   90.00
#
_symmetry.space_group_name_H-M   'P 1'
#
loop_
_entity.id
_entity.type
_entity.pdbx_description
1 polymer ?
#
loop_
_entity_poly.entity_id
_entity_poly.type
_entity_poly.pdbx_seq_one_letter_code
_entity_poly.pdbx_strand_id
1 'polypeptide(L)'
;RAWQESVSLKELQRRGVCLLKLQVSSQRTGLYGRLLVTFQPRKRDSDTELPSNSFGPGDIVGLYESAGQGDPLCTGVLTRVTPKAVTVALEEARDGELALDHERSFRLLKLANDVTYNRLKRALTALKQYRGGPASDLIDVLFFASAPRAFPETKPLEFFNGSLDESQREAVSFSLAQRELAIIHGPPGTGKTTTLVEIILQAVQQGLKVLCCAPSNVAVDNLVERLAGCRARLLRLGHPARLLQPIQQHSLDAVLARGDNAHIVADIRRDIDHAWAKTKKAQDKGERSHFLGEIKTLRKELKEREEAAMTAALSQASIVLATNTGASSDGPLKLLPETHFDLVVIDECAQALEASCWIPLLKAPKCILAGDHKQLPPTIISHRAAAEGLSLSLMERLAGHYGERAVRMLTVQYRMHRLIMEWASSELYGGRLSAHPSVAQHLLRDLPGVCDTEETSIPLLLIDTAGCGLFELEVEDEQSKGNPGEVQLVGMHVQALVDAGVKAKDIAVVAPYNLQVDMLRQHLCHSHPELEIKSVDGFQGREKEAVILSFVRSNKKGEVGFLAEERRINVAVTRARRQVAVVCDSHTVGSRPFLRRLLDHLAQHGLVRSAFEYLDDLPLPEPPLPSEPPLPSKPLPEPPLPPEPLPEPQHPHGNTPDPAEPGESSKSSGKVDLKSLHLERVQREKARREDAARKVQEPRSGRRKKDKSEAKGKPAIGSAAGEDFDALISAAMEADRTCGFPRCKASVTTLGQLCHHCQRLFCLSHHIPEVHGCGDKAKAQARQRISREGILYPGSGSKDKSLDPARRAHLQRRLDQKLSELTSQRKGKKKDKEK
;
A
#
# COMPACT_ATOMS: atom_id res chain seq x y z
N ARG A 1 7.86 5.22 15.49
CA ARG A 1 7.42 5.24 16.91
C ARG A 1 7.34 3.85 17.50
N ALA A 2 6.43 2.96 17.09
CA ALA A 2 6.39 1.58 17.60
C ALA A 2 7.76 0.86 17.56
N TRP A 3 8.48 0.92 16.43
CA TRP A 3 9.83 0.33 16.32
C TRP A 3 10.90 1.05 17.17
N GLN A 4 10.75 2.34 17.44
CA GLN A 4 11.70 3.06 18.31
C GLN A 4 11.52 2.69 19.78
N GLU A 5 10.31 2.27 20.17
CA GLU A 5 9.95 1.92 21.55
C GLU A 5 10.20 0.44 21.86
N SER A 6 10.01 -0.46 20.89
CA SER A 6 10.12 -1.91 21.11
C SER A 6 11.41 -2.57 20.59
N VAL A 7 12.21 -1.87 19.78
CA VAL A 7 13.39 -2.45 19.09
C VAL A 7 14.67 -1.74 19.50
N SER A 8 15.72 -2.51 19.82
CA SER A 8 17.01 -1.96 20.19
C SER A 8 17.68 -1.16 19.05
N LEU A 9 18.49 -0.15 19.38
CA LEU A 9 19.19 0.66 18.38
C LEU A 9 20.12 -0.15 17.46
N LYS A 10 20.74 -1.23 17.97
CA LYS A 10 21.57 -2.14 17.17
C LYS A 10 20.73 -2.90 16.15
N GLU A 11 19.54 -3.33 16.55
CA GLU A 11 18.61 -4.03 15.66
C GLU A 11 18.04 -3.07 14.60
N LEU A 12 17.74 -1.82 14.97
CA LEU A 12 17.37 -0.78 13.99
C LEU A 12 18.49 -0.47 12.99
N GLN A 13 19.76 -0.56 13.41
CA GLN A 13 20.90 -0.45 12.49
C GLN A 13 21.02 -1.67 11.57
N ARG A 14 20.81 -2.89 12.07
CA ARG A 14 20.75 -4.11 11.23
C ARG A 14 19.64 -4.05 10.19
N ARG A 15 18.49 -3.48 10.56
CA ARG A 15 17.36 -3.22 9.65
C ARG A 15 17.60 -2.02 8.72
N GLY A 16 18.74 -1.34 8.85
CA GLY A 16 19.12 -0.26 7.94
C GLY A 16 18.35 1.05 8.13
N VAL A 17 17.70 1.28 9.26
CA VAL A 17 16.91 2.51 9.52
C VAL A 17 17.57 3.44 10.56
N CYS A 18 18.72 3.04 11.09
CA CYS A 18 19.53 3.81 12.03
C CYS A 18 21.04 3.68 11.70
N LEU A 19 21.79 4.77 11.84
CA LEU A 19 23.25 4.77 11.78
C LEU A 19 23.81 5.23 13.13
N LEU A 20 24.64 4.38 13.74
CA LEU A 20 25.24 4.63 15.04
C LEU A 20 26.70 5.05 14.90
N LYS A 21 27.22 5.75 15.92
CA LYS A 21 28.65 6.07 16.08
C LYS A 21 29.26 6.85 14.92
N LEU A 22 28.55 7.89 14.49
CA LEU A 22 28.99 8.79 13.44
C LEU A 22 29.80 9.96 14.02
N GLN A 23 30.71 10.51 13.23
CA GLN A 23 31.54 11.66 13.55
C GLN A 23 31.37 12.73 12.47
N VAL A 24 31.42 14.00 12.85
CA VAL A 24 31.34 15.11 11.89
C VAL A 24 32.64 15.22 11.12
N SER A 25 32.57 15.04 9.82
CA SER A 25 33.69 15.15 8.87
C SER A 25 33.85 16.58 8.34
N SER A 26 32.74 17.21 7.92
CA SER A 26 32.74 18.60 7.44
C SER A 26 31.42 19.30 7.69
N GLN A 27 31.47 20.64 7.77
CA GLN A 27 30.33 21.53 7.93
C GLN A 27 30.47 22.65 6.90
N ARG A 28 29.41 22.95 6.14
CA ARG A 28 29.39 24.01 5.12
C ARG A 28 28.03 24.68 5.05
N THR A 29 28.00 25.93 4.60
CA THR A 29 26.74 26.65 4.35
C THR A 29 26.11 26.18 3.04
N GLY A 30 24.89 25.65 3.12
CA GLY A 30 24.06 25.24 1.99
C GLY A 30 23.07 26.30 1.55
N LEU A 31 22.16 25.92 0.65
CA LEU A 31 21.08 26.78 0.15
C LEU A 31 20.10 27.16 1.26
N TYR A 32 19.51 28.36 1.16
CA TYR A 32 18.63 28.95 2.16
C TYR A 32 19.31 29.15 3.53
N GLY A 33 20.63 29.27 3.56
CA GLY A 33 21.42 29.37 4.80
C GLY A 33 21.42 28.12 5.67
N ARG A 34 20.93 26.97 5.16
CA ARG A 34 20.91 25.70 5.91
C ARG A 34 22.33 25.17 6.13
N LEU A 35 22.58 24.61 7.31
CA LEU A 35 23.87 23.99 7.61
C LEU A 35 23.93 22.58 6.99
N LEU A 36 24.88 22.35 6.09
CA LEU A 36 25.19 21.03 5.54
C LEU A 36 26.27 20.37 6.39
N VAL A 37 25.96 19.24 7.00
CA VAL A 37 26.88 18.48 7.85
C VAL A 37 27.11 17.10 7.26
N THR A 38 28.37 16.75 7.02
CA THR A 38 28.77 15.42 6.56
C THR A 38 29.24 14.58 7.73
N PHE A 39 28.62 13.42 7.89
CA PHE A 39 28.89 12.42 8.91
C PHE A 39 29.61 11.21 8.31
N GLN A 40 30.58 10.67 9.03
CA GLN A 40 31.35 9.47 8.67
C GLN A 40 31.41 8.51 9.87
N PRO A 41 31.66 7.20 9.67
CA PRO A 41 31.92 6.27 10.76
C PRO A 41 33.09 6.74 11.64
N ARG A 42 32.94 6.63 12.97
CA ARG A 42 34.03 6.94 13.92
C ARG A 42 35.17 5.93 13.74
N LYS A 43 36.38 6.41 13.45
CA LYS A 43 37.59 5.62 13.10
C LYS A 43 37.81 4.37 13.97
N ARG A 44 37.96 3.22 13.31
CA ARG A 44 38.95 2.17 13.70
C ARG A 44 39.89 1.77 12.55
N ASP A 45 39.51 1.98 11.28
CA ASP A 45 40.42 1.92 10.12
C ASP A 45 40.00 2.89 9.02
N SER A 46 40.96 3.39 8.23
CA SER A 46 40.75 4.45 7.22
C SER A 46 39.83 4.06 6.05
N ASP A 47 39.38 2.81 5.97
CA ASP A 47 38.54 2.26 4.90
C ASP A 47 37.15 1.79 5.38
N THR A 48 36.72 2.21 6.58
CA THR A 48 35.45 1.74 7.17
C THR A 48 34.24 2.28 6.40
N GLU A 49 33.46 1.40 5.76
CA GLU A 49 32.19 1.74 5.12
C GLU A 49 31.05 1.87 6.15
N LEU A 50 29.98 2.58 5.76
CA LEU A 50 28.73 2.61 6.47
C LEU A 50 28.07 1.24 6.41
N PRO A 51 27.43 0.78 7.50
CA PRO A 51 26.67 -0.47 7.47
C PRO A 51 25.54 -0.39 6.44
N SER A 52 25.15 -1.55 5.90
CA SER A 52 24.05 -1.66 4.94
C SER A 52 22.80 -0.97 5.50
N ASN A 53 22.21 -0.09 4.69
CA ASN A 53 21.15 0.77 5.16
C ASN A 53 20.16 1.18 4.05
N SER A 54 19.01 1.68 4.49
CA SER A 54 17.89 2.12 3.66
C SER A 54 17.78 3.64 3.57
N PHE A 55 18.86 4.37 3.91
CA PHE A 55 18.88 5.83 3.82
C PHE A 55 19.06 6.25 2.37
N GLY A 56 18.11 7.02 1.87
CA GLY A 56 18.17 7.67 0.57
C GLY A 56 18.29 9.18 0.71
N PRO A 57 18.84 9.86 -0.29
CA PRO A 57 18.72 11.30 -0.36
C PRO A 57 17.26 11.75 -0.23
N GLY A 58 17.05 12.70 0.68
CA GLY A 58 15.76 13.27 0.99
C GLY A 58 15.07 12.72 2.23
N ASP A 59 15.49 11.56 2.73
CA ASP A 59 14.93 11.02 3.95
C ASP A 59 15.06 12.04 5.09
N ILE A 60 14.00 12.15 5.89
CA ILE A 60 14.02 12.99 7.09
C ILE A 60 14.69 12.20 8.19
N VAL A 61 15.64 12.84 8.83
CA VAL A 61 16.47 12.22 9.85
C VAL A 61 16.51 13.08 11.10
N GLY A 62 16.47 12.40 12.24
CA GLY A 62 16.77 12.99 13.54
C GLY A 62 18.25 12.78 13.83
N LEU A 63 18.93 13.87 14.19
CA LEU A 63 20.28 13.83 14.71
C LEU A 63 20.23 13.74 16.23
N TYR A 64 20.95 12.79 16.81
CA TYR A 64 21.06 12.65 18.27
C TYR A 64 22.51 12.49 18.68
N GLU A 65 22.84 12.90 19.90
CA GLU A 65 24.12 12.54 20.51
C GLU A 65 24.08 11.06 20.94
N SER A 66 25.19 10.32 20.75
CA SER A 66 25.23 8.88 21.03
C SER A 66 25.00 8.54 22.50
N ALA A 67 25.34 9.46 23.41
CA ALA A 67 25.16 9.32 24.86
C ALA A 67 23.79 9.85 25.35
N GLY A 68 23.05 10.58 24.52
CA GLY A 68 21.77 11.17 24.89
C GLY A 68 20.60 10.20 24.79
N GLN A 69 19.83 10.05 25.87
CA GLN A 69 18.46 9.56 25.82
C GLN A 69 17.53 10.77 25.76
N GLY A 70 16.62 10.83 24.76
CA GLY A 70 15.71 11.96 24.59
C GLY A 70 15.44 12.32 23.12
N ASP A 71 14.88 13.51 22.95
CA ASP A 71 14.50 14.11 21.66
C ASP A 71 15.71 14.38 20.74
N PRO A 72 15.50 14.45 19.41
CA PRO A 72 16.57 14.78 18.49
C PRO A 72 17.16 16.18 18.78
N LEU A 73 18.49 16.30 18.73
CA LEU A 73 19.19 17.58 18.78
C LEU A 73 18.68 18.53 17.70
N CYS A 74 18.44 17.98 16.52
CA CYS A 74 17.78 18.65 15.41
C CYS A 74 17.26 17.65 14.39
N THR A 75 16.34 18.13 13.56
CA THR A 75 15.86 17.44 12.37
C THR A 75 16.60 17.94 11.14
N GLY A 76 16.75 17.06 10.17
CA GLY A 76 17.36 17.41 8.90
C GLY A 76 16.89 16.52 7.76
N VAL A 77 17.28 16.91 6.56
CA VAL A 77 16.99 16.20 5.32
C VAL A 77 18.29 15.66 4.76
N LEU A 78 18.33 14.38 4.42
CA LEU A 78 19.51 13.81 3.78
C LEU A 78 19.75 14.42 2.40
N THR A 79 20.97 14.89 2.17
CA THR A 79 21.36 15.50 0.89
C THR A 79 22.32 14.64 0.11
N ARG A 80 23.01 13.70 0.74
CA ARG A 80 23.88 12.76 0.04
C ARG A 80 24.09 11.53 0.89
N VAL A 81 24.03 10.36 0.29
CA VAL A 81 24.40 9.09 0.92
C VAL A 81 25.43 8.44 0.01
N THR A 82 26.58 8.07 0.56
CA THR A 82 27.65 7.34 -0.11
C THR A 82 28.01 6.12 0.75
N PRO A 83 28.74 5.13 0.24
CA PRO A 83 29.18 4.00 1.07
C PRO A 83 29.99 4.42 2.29
N LYS A 84 30.67 5.59 2.27
CA LYS A 84 31.59 6.02 3.35
C LYS A 84 31.07 7.18 4.19
N ALA A 85 30.08 7.92 3.71
CA ALA A 85 29.63 9.17 4.33
C ALA A 85 28.17 9.51 4.02
N VAL A 86 27.56 10.24 4.94
CA VAL A 86 26.17 10.72 4.87
C VAL A 86 26.14 12.23 5.12
N THR A 87 25.59 13.00 4.20
CA THR A 87 25.43 14.46 4.33
C THR A 87 23.97 14.81 4.65
N VAL A 88 23.77 15.65 5.65
CA VAL A 88 22.45 16.10 6.14
C VAL A 88 22.38 17.62 6.06
N ALA A 89 21.29 18.15 5.50
CA ALA A 89 20.90 19.55 5.64
C ALA A 89 20.06 19.70 6.91
N LEU A 90 20.64 20.35 7.92
CA LEU A 90 19.96 20.56 9.20
C LEU A 90 19.03 21.77 9.12
N GLU A 91 17.87 21.67 9.77
CA GLU A 91 17.01 22.83 10.01
C GLU A 91 17.59 23.67 11.16
N GLU A 92 17.42 25.00 11.10
CA GLU A 92 17.92 25.90 12.16
C GLU A 92 17.30 25.51 13.51
N ALA A 93 18.13 25.17 14.48
CA ALA A 93 17.68 24.96 15.86
C ALA A 93 17.16 26.29 16.42
N ARG A 94 16.10 26.22 17.24
CA ARG A 94 15.40 27.38 17.82
C ARG A 94 16.31 28.33 18.62
N ASP A 95 17.51 27.89 19.02
CA ASP A 95 18.43 28.65 19.88
C ASP A 95 19.83 28.91 19.30
N GLY A 96 20.08 28.69 18.00
CA GLY A 96 21.35 29.13 17.37
C GLY A 96 22.65 28.46 17.83
N GLU A 97 22.60 27.51 18.80
CA GLU A 97 23.77 26.87 19.42
C GLU A 97 23.91 25.36 19.09
N LEU A 98 23.84 24.96 17.82
CA LEU A 98 24.28 23.62 17.42
C LEU A 98 25.81 23.58 17.33
N ALA A 99 26.49 23.49 18.47
CA ALA A 99 27.92 23.22 18.53
C ALA A 99 28.20 21.74 18.21
N LEU A 100 28.22 21.41 16.92
CA LEU A 100 28.59 20.09 16.43
C LEU A 100 30.12 19.95 16.48
N ASP A 101 30.65 19.47 17.61
CA ASP A 101 32.09 19.18 17.76
C ASP A 101 32.52 17.95 16.98
N HIS A 102 33.75 18.00 16.46
CA HIS A 102 34.37 16.88 15.75
C HIS A 102 34.67 15.69 16.66
N GLU A 103 34.77 15.86 17.99
CA GLU A 103 35.13 14.77 18.91
C GLU A 103 33.92 13.94 19.39
N ARG A 104 32.71 14.48 19.23
CA ARG A 104 31.48 13.85 19.69
C ARG A 104 31.00 12.78 18.71
N SER A 105 30.32 11.78 19.27
CA SER A 105 29.73 10.69 18.52
C SER A 105 28.24 10.92 18.37
N PHE A 106 27.74 10.87 17.15
CA PHE A 106 26.34 11.09 16.80
C PHE A 106 25.67 9.80 16.33
N ARG A 107 24.34 9.77 16.43
CA ARG A 107 23.51 8.77 15.75
C ARG A 107 22.50 9.48 14.86
N LEU A 108 22.20 8.85 13.74
CA LEU A 108 21.22 9.27 12.76
C LEU A 108 20.08 8.26 12.73
N LEU A 109 18.86 8.73 12.84
CA LEU A 109 17.67 7.88 12.85
C LEU A 109 16.68 8.38 11.81
N LYS A 110 16.19 7.47 10.97
CA LYS A 110 15.17 7.79 9.98
C LYS A 110 13.85 8.10 10.68
N LEU A 111 13.32 9.30 10.47
CA LEU A 111 12.07 9.75 11.06
C LEU A 111 10.91 9.60 10.07
N ALA A 112 9.69 9.50 10.60
CA ALA A 112 8.50 9.61 9.78
C ALA A 112 8.41 11.04 9.21
N ASN A 113 8.03 11.15 7.94
CA ASN A 113 7.97 12.44 7.26
C ASN A 113 6.66 13.17 7.58
N ASP A 114 6.63 13.89 8.69
CA ASP A 114 5.48 14.72 9.07
C ASP A 114 5.32 15.95 8.16
N VAL A 115 6.38 16.37 7.45
CA VAL A 115 6.32 17.50 6.50
C VAL A 115 5.29 17.23 5.41
N THR A 116 5.24 16.00 4.89
CA THR A 116 4.24 15.62 3.88
C THR A 116 2.83 15.76 4.44
N TYR A 117 2.54 15.17 5.60
CA TYR A 117 1.22 15.26 6.25
C TYR A 117 0.82 16.71 6.57
N ASN A 118 1.76 17.52 7.04
CA ASN A 118 1.52 18.93 7.34
C ASN A 118 1.18 19.73 6.07
N ARG A 119 1.86 19.48 4.95
CA ARG A 119 1.55 20.13 3.66
C ARG A 119 0.18 19.72 3.14
N LEU A 120 -0.15 18.43 3.22
CA LEU A 120 -1.49 17.92 2.86
C LEU A 120 -2.58 18.60 3.70
N LYS A 121 -2.41 18.64 5.02
CA LYS A 121 -3.37 19.27 5.94
C LYS A 121 -3.52 20.76 5.63
N ARG A 122 -2.41 21.49 5.42
CA ARG A 122 -2.45 22.91 5.04
C ARG A 122 -3.19 23.14 3.73
N ALA A 123 -2.97 22.32 2.71
CA ALA A 123 -3.69 22.44 1.44
C ALA A 123 -5.19 22.21 1.60
N LEU A 124 -5.61 21.24 2.41
CA LEU A 124 -7.02 21.01 2.73
C LEU A 124 -7.64 22.18 3.52
N THR A 125 -6.90 22.75 4.48
CA THR A 125 -7.33 23.96 5.19
C THR A 125 -7.47 25.15 4.25
N ALA A 126 -6.51 25.35 3.35
CA ALA A 126 -6.54 26.40 2.33
C ALA A 126 -7.72 26.22 1.37
N LEU A 127 -7.98 24.99 0.91
CA LEU A 127 -9.14 24.66 0.08
C LEU A 127 -10.46 25.00 0.80
N LYS A 128 -10.61 24.61 2.07
CA LYS A 128 -11.81 24.92 2.87
C LYS A 128 -12.02 26.43 3.06
N GLN A 129 -10.93 27.18 3.15
CA GLN A 129 -10.92 28.63 3.32
C GLN A 129 -10.89 29.39 1.99
N TYR A 130 -10.91 28.70 0.85
CA TYR A 130 -10.89 29.34 -0.46
C TYR A 130 -12.19 30.12 -0.67
N ARG A 131 -12.11 31.45 -0.69
CA ARG A 131 -13.26 32.36 -0.84
C ARG A 131 -13.38 32.95 -2.25
N GLY A 132 -12.29 32.95 -3.00
CA GLY A 132 -12.23 33.49 -4.36
C GLY A 132 -10.78 33.51 -4.86
N GLY A 133 -10.59 33.23 -6.14
CA GLY A 133 -9.29 33.25 -6.80
C GLY A 133 -9.32 32.52 -8.15
N PRO A 134 -8.16 32.35 -8.80
CA PRO A 134 -8.09 31.74 -10.13
C PRO A 134 -8.71 30.34 -10.18
N ALA A 135 -8.61 29.55 -9.11
CA ALA A 135 -9.08 28.17 -9.07
C ALA A 135 -10.57 28.04 -8.71
N SER A 136 -11.35 29.13 -8.56
CA SER A 136 -12.75 29.06 -8.14
C SER A 136 -13.62 28.19 -9.06
N ASP A 137 -13.62 28.48 -10.37
CA ASP A 137 -14.39 27.70 -11.35
C ASP A 137 -13.94 26.23 -11.38
N LEU A 138 -12.64 25.99 -11.24
CA LEU A 138 -12.07 24.66 -11.18
C LEU A 138 -12.58 23.89 -9.95
N ILE A 139 -12.56 24.50 -8.77
CA ILE A 139 -13.07 23.89 -7.53
C ILE A 139 -14.54 23.49 -7.69
N ASP A 140 -15.37 24.36 -8.28
CA ASP A 140 -16.78 24.06 -8.52
C ASP A 140 -16.97 22.85 -9.44
N VAL A 141 -16.15 22.74 -10.50
CA VAL A 141 -16.15 21.57 -11.38
C VAL A 141 -15.68 20.31 -10.64
N LEU A 142 -14.62 20.39 -9.85
CA LEU A 142 -14.04 19.23 -9.15
C LEU A 142 -14.91 18.72 -7.98
N PHE A 143 -15.78 19.57 -7.43
CA PHE A 143 -16.80 19.23 -6.43
C PHE A 143 -18.21 19.05 -7.01
N PHE A 144 -18.34 19.06 -8.34
CA PHE A 144 -19.61 18.82 -9.06
C PHE A 144 -20.69 19.89 -8.84
N ALA A 145 -20.31 21.09 -8.39
CA ALA A 145 -21.20 22.26 -8.32
C ALA A 145 -21.46 22.86 -9.70
N SER A 146 -20.52 22.70 -10.63
CA SER A 146 -20.64 23.06 -12.04
C SER A 146 -20.10 21.94 -12.93
N ALA A 147 -20.38 22.01 -14.23
CA ALA A 147 -19.91 21.03 -15.19
C ALA A 147 -18.71 21.57 -16.01
N PRO A 148 -17.78 20.70 -16.46
CA PRO A 148 -16.65 21.12 -17.28
C PRO A 148 -17.14 21.72 -18.59
N ARG A 149 -16.52 22.84 -18.97
CA ARG A 149 -16.85 23.60 -20.19
C ARG A 149 -15.71 23.47 -21.20
N ALA A 150 -16.07 23.49 -22.48
CA ALA A 150 -15.11 23.58 -23.58
C ALA A 150 -15.23 24.93 -24.29
N PHE A 151 -14.14 25.39 -24.89
CA PHE A 151 -14.18 26.47 -25.86
C PHE A 151 -14.84 26.00 -27.16
N PRO A 152 -15.75 26.80 -27.76
CA PRO A 152 -16.49 26.42 -28.96
C PRO A 152 -15.62 26.41 -30.24
N GLU A 153 -14.52 27.18 -30.26
CA GLU A 153 -13.58 27.23 -31.38
C GLU A 153 -12.17 26.93 -30.90
N THR A 154 -11.51 25.97 -31.55
CA THR A 154 -10.08 25.70 -31.40
C THR A 154 -9.36 26.02 -32.70
N LYS A 155 -8.24 26.73 -32.62
CA LYS A 155 -7.36 26.91 -33.78
C LYS A 155 -6.78 25.55 -34.19
N PRO A 156 -6.58 25.30 -35.50
CA PRO A 156 -5.90 24.11 -35.94
C PRO A 156 -4.50 24.05 -35.30
N LEU A 157 -4.16 22.89 -34.73
CA LEU A 157 -2.90 22.68 -34.02
C LEU A 157 -1.87 22.11 -35.00
N GLU A 158 -0.70 22.74 -35.05
CA GLU A 158 0.48 22.14 -35.64
C GLU A 158 1.22 21.37 -34.55
N PHE A 159 1.19 20.05 -34.62
CA PHE A 159 1.79 19.19 -33.60
C PHE A 159 3.31 19.24 -33.68
N PHE A 160 3.99 19.44 -32.54
CA PHE A 160 5.44 19.39 -32.46
C PHE A 160 5.96 17.97 -32.75
N ASN A 161 5.26 16.97 -32.22
CA ASN A 161 5.53 15.58 -32.52
C ASN A 161 4.66 15.06 -33.68
N GLY A 162 5.27 14.92 -34.86
CA GLY A 162 4.63 14.33 -36.03
C GLY A 162 4.28 12.84 -35.91
N SER A 163 4.83 12.12 -34.92
CA SER A 163 4.64 10.67 -34.74
C SER A 163 3.47 10.29 -33.84
N LEU A 164 2.64 11.25 -33.40
CA LEU A 164 1.49 10.96 -32.54
C LEU A 164 0.42 10.19 -33.34
N ASP A 165 -0.16 9.17 -32.70
CA ASP A 165 -1.34 8.50 -33.24
C ASP A 165 -2.62 9.32 -33.02
N GLU A 166 -3.71 8.86 -33.64
CA GLU A 166 -4.99 9.57 -33.62
C GLU A 166 -5.54 9.75 -32.20
N SER A 167 -5.43 8.74 -31.33
CA SER A 167 -5.93 8.83 -29.95
C SER A 167 -5.16 9.87 -29.13
N GLN A 168 -3.86 10.00 -29.39
CA GLN A 168 -3.02 11.02 -28.77
C GLN A 168 -3.33 12.42 -29.31
N ARG A 169 -3.52 12.58 -30.63
CA ARG A 169 -3.90 13.87 -31.25
C ARG A 169 -5.25 14.36 -30.78
N GLU A 170 -6.22 13.45 -30.66
CA GLU A 170 -7.54 13.76 -30.10
C GLU A 170 -7.41 14.19 -28.63
N ALA A 171 -6.64 13.46 -27.82
CA ALA A 171 -6.43 13.80 -26.41
C ALA A 171 -5.76 15.17 -26.23
N VAL A 172 -4.79 15.52 -27.08
CA VAL A 172 -4.14 16.85 -27.09
C VAL A 172 -5.16 17.94 -27.41
N SER A 173 -5.89 17.77 -28.52
CA SER A 173 -6.87 18.76 -29.00
C SER A 173 -7.99 18.97 -27.98
N PHE A 174 -8.51 17.87 -27.43
CA PHE A 174 -9.52 17.89 -26.37
C PHE A 174 -9.01 18.62 -25.12
N SER A 175 -7.80 18.30 -24.66
CA SER A 175 -7.24 18.88 -23.43
C SER A 175 -7.02 20.39 -23.54
N LEU A 176 -6.61 20.87 -24.73
CA LEU A 176 -6.45 22.30 -24.98
C LEU A 176 -7.81 23.02 -25.09
N ALA A 177 -8.83 22.36 -25.63
CA ALA A 177 -10.18 22.90 -25.75
C ALA A 177 -10.91 23.06 -24.40
N GLN A 178 -10.59 22.25 -23.37
CA GLN A 178 -11.24 22.35 -22.06
C GLN A 178 -10.88 23.66 -21.34
N ARG A 179 -11.84 24.25 -20.62
CA ARG A 179 -11.64 25.47 -19.83
C ARG A 179 -11.08 25.16 -18.44
N GLU A 180 -11.70 24.23 -17.72
CA GLU A 180 -11.33 23.92 -16.33
C GLU A 180 -10.60 22.59 -16.21
N LEU A 181 -11.16 21.50 -16.75
CA LEU A 181 -10.70 20.13 -16.47
C LEU A 181 -10.59 19.31 -17.75
N ALA A 182 -9.43 18.69 -17.96
CA ALA A 182 -9.28 17.54 -18.85
C ALA A 182 -8.60 16.37 -18.14
N ILE A 183 -8.97 15.15 -18.50
CA ILE A 183 -8.41 13.91 -17.96
C ILE A 183 -7.94 13.03 -19.11
N ILE A 184 -6.67 12.64 -19.06
CA ILE A 184 -6.08 11.70 -20.01
C ILE A 184 -5.92 10.36 -19.30
N HIS A 185 -6.74 9.41 -19.70
CA HIS A 185 -6.58 8.02 -19.28
C HIS A 185 -5.55 7.37 -20.20
N GLY A 186 -4.35 7.12 -19.65
CA GLY A 186 -3.24 6.52 -20.40
C GLY A 186 -2.92 5.11 -19.91
N PRO A 187 -3.54 4.06 -20.50
CA PRO A 187 -3.21 2.65 -20.25
C PRO A 187 -1.72 2.34 -20.48
N PRO A 188 -1.23 1.16 -20.03
CA PRO A 188 0.17 0.78 -20.16
C PRO A 188 0.67 0.84 -21.61
N GLY A 189 1.83 1.48 -21.82
CA GLY A 189 2.48 1.55 -23.13
C GLY A 189 1.86 2.52 -24.14
N THR A 190 0.83 3.29 -23.77
CA THR A 190 0.09 4.17 -24.72
C THR A 190 0.74 5.53 -24.99
N GLY A 191 1.91 5.81 -24.42
CA GLY A 191 2.59 7.10 -24.63
C GLY A 191 1.95 8.27 -23.87
N LYS A 192 1.39 8.03 -22.68
CA LYS A 192 0.81 9.06 -21.79
C LYS A 192 1.73 10.27 -21.60
N THR A 193 2.99 10.03 -21.22
CA THR A 193 3.97 11.10 -21.01
C THR A 193 4.29 11.83 -22.32
N THR A 194 4.38 11.12 -23.46
CA THR A 194 4.55 11.74 -24.78
C THR A 194 3.39 12.68 -25.13
N THR A 195 2.16 12.26 -24.84
CA THR A 195 0.95 13.07 -25.06
C THR A 195 0.92 14.30 -24.15
N LEU A 196 1.29 14.14 -22.88
CA LEU A 196 1.41 15.26 -21.94
C LEU A 196 2.45 16.28 -22.37
N VAL A 197 3.61 15.81 -22.85
CA VAL A 197 4.68 16.68 -23.35
C VAL A 197 4.16 17.54 -24.50
N GLU A 198 3.47 16.95 -25.47
CA GLU A 198 2.85 17.70 -26.57
C GLU A 198 1.88 18.78 -26.04
N ILE A 199 0.98 18.42 -25.12
CA ILE A 199 0.04 19.38 -24.50
C ILE A 199 0.76 20.55 -23.84
N ILE A 200 1.83 20.25 -23.09
CA ILE A 200 2.61 21.28 -22.39
C ILE A 200 3.28 22.20 -23.41
N LEU A 201 3.85 21.67 -24.49
CA LEU A 201 4.49 22.47 -25.53
C LEU A 201 3.48 23.37 -26.26
N GLN A 202 2.30 22.85 -26.58
CA GLN A 202 1.21 23.63 -27.17
C GLN A 202 0.74 24.76 -26.25
N ALA A 203 0.59 24.49 -24.94
CA ALA A 203 0.24 25.50 -23.95
C ALA A 203 1.32 26.60 -23.86
N VAL A 204 2.60 26.22 -23.84
CA VAL A 204 3.72 27.17 -23.80
C VAL A 204 3.81 27.98 -25.10
N GLN A 205 3.54 27.39 -26.26
CA GLN A 205 3.47 28.11 -27.54
C GLN A 205 2.37 29.17 -27.55
N GLN A 206 1.27 28.93 -26.82
CA GLN A 206 0.20 29.91 -26.60
C GLN A 206 0.57 30.98 -25.54
N GLY A 207 1.78 30.94 -24.99
CA GLY A 207 2.27 31.89 -23.99
C GLY A 207 1.86 31.57 -22.55
N LEU A 208 1.26 30.40 -22.30
CA LEU A 208 0.79 30.01 -20.97
C LEU A 208 1.95 29.55 -20.06
N LYS A 209 1.83 29.85 -18.77
CA LYS A 209 2.73 29.38 -17.71
C LYS A 209 2.19 28.08 -17.12
N VAL A 210 3.02 27.04 -17.14
CA VAL A 210 2.60 25.67 -16.80
C VAL A 210 3.31 25.18 -15.53
N LEU A 211 2.53 24.69 -14.57
CA LEU A 211 3.01 23.95 -13.39
C LEU A 211 2.78 22.45 -13.60
N CYS A 212 3.85 21.70 -13.85
CA CYS A 212 3.81 20.24 -14.01
C CYS A 212 4.15 19.55 -12.69
N CYS A 213 3.28 18.64 -12.26
CA CYS A 213 3.36 17.94 -11.00
C CYS A 213 3.19 16.43 -11.16
N ALA A 214 3.72 15.66 -10.22
CA ALA A 214 3.47 14.23 -10.08
C ALA A 214 3.66 13.79 -8.62
N PRO A 215 3.12 12.64 -8.18
CA PRO A 215 3.31 12.15 -6.81
C PRO A 215 4.74 11.69 -6.51
N SER A 216 5.52 11.28 -7.51
CA SER A 216 6.87 10.72 -7.35
C SER A 216 7.94 11.54 -8.08
N ASN A 217 9.19 11.55 -7.57
CA ASN A 217 10.28 12.23 -8.26
C ASN A 217 10.57 11.61 -9.64
N VAL A 218 10.49 10.29 -9.76
CA VAL A 218 10.73 9.58 -11.03
C VAL A 218 9.77 10.05 -12.12
N ALA A 219 8.48 10.21 -11.80
CA ALA A 219 7.50 10.69 -12.78
C ALA A 219 7.78 12.14 -13.21
N VAL A 220 8.14 13.03 -12.26
CA VAL A 220 8.53 14.41 -12.60
C VAL A 220 9.79 14.43 -13.46
N ASP A 221 10.79 13.63 -13.09
CA ASP A 221 12.08 13.57 -13.76
C ASP A 221 11.92 13.05 -15.21
N ASN A 222 11.06 12.06 -15.44
CA ASN A 222 10.70 11.60 -16.79
C ASN A 222 10.10 12.73 -17.65
N LEU A 223 9.26 13.59 -17.06
CA LEU A 223 8.74 14.78 -17.76
C LEU A 223 9.86 15.78 -18.06
N VAL A 224 10.78 16.02 -17.11
CA VAL A 224 11.91 16.93 -17.34
C VAL A 224 12.77 16.44 -18.49
N GLU A 225 13.12 15.15 -18.52
CA GLU A 225 13.94 14.56 -19.58
C GLU A 225 13.31 14.75 -20.97
N ARG A 226 12.00 14.51 -21.10
CA ARG A 226 11.29 14.65 -22.37
C ARG A 226 11.15 16.11 -22.82
N LEU A 227 11.01 17.04 -21.86
CA LEU A 227 10.89 18.46 -22.15
C LEU A 227 12.25 19.16 -22.32
N ALA A 228 13.34 18.59 -21.78
CA ALA A 228 14.69 19.19 -21.82
C ALA A 228 15.23 19.38 -23.24
N GLY A 229 14.80 18.55 -24.19
CA GLY A 229 15.12 18.69 -25.62
C GLY A 229 14.39 19.84 -26.32
N CYS A 230 13.42 20.48 -25.66
CA CYS A 230 12.59 21.53 -26.24
C CYS A 230 13.14 22.93 -25.90
N ARG A 231 12.89 23.92 -26.78
CA ARG A 231 13.35 25.32 -26.59
C ARG A 231 12.69 26.09 -25.43
N ALA A 232 11.87 25.43 -24.61
CA ALA A 232 11.18 26.07 -23.49
C ALA A 232 12.14 26.31 -22.31
N ARG A 233 11.85 27.31 -21.47
CA ARG A 233 12.59 27.51 -20.21
C ARG A 233 11.99 26.64 -19.12
N LEU A 234 12.71 25.60 -18.71
CA LEU A 234 12.30 24.65 -17.68
C LEU A 234 12.98 24.91 -16.34
N LEU A 235 12.25 24.66 -15.26
CA LEU A 235 12.77 24.72 -13.90
C LEU A 235 12.23 23.58 -13.04
N ARG A 236 13.11 22.73 -12.51
CA ARG A 236 12.77 21.59 -11.64
C ARG A 236 12.96 21.99 -10.17
N LEU A 237 11.87 22.01 -9.42
CA LEU A 237 11.85 22.27 -7.97
C LEU A 237 11.97 20.99 -7.17
N GLY A 238 13.06 20.81 -6.47
CA GLY A 238 13.28 19.64 -5.63
C GLY A 238 14.74 19.56 -5.21
N HIS A 239 15.02 18.78 -4.18
CA HIS A 239 16.38 18.63 -3.70
C HIS A 239 17.23 17.90 -4.77
N PRO A 240 18.39 18.42 -5.22
CA PRO A 240 19.18 17.86 -6.32
C PRO A 240 19.55 16.40 -6.12
N ALA A 241 19.73 16.01 -4.86
CA ALA A 241 20.08 14.65 -4.50
C ALA A 241 19.00 13.61 -4.76
N ARG A 242 17.74 14.03 -4.92
CA ARG A 242 16.61 13.17 -5.32
C ARG A 242 16.44 13.13 -6.84
N LEU A 243 17.24 13.88 -7.60
CA LEU A 243 17.12 14.04 -9.05
C LEU A 243 18.15 13.18 -9.78
N LEU A 244 17.76 12.65 -10.94
CA LEU A 244 18.69 11.97 -11.85
C LEU A 244 19.78 12.95 -12.34
N GLN A 245 21.02 12.49 -12.48
CA GLN A 245 22.17 13.32 -12.87
C GLN A 245 21.94 14.17 -14.14
N PRO A 246 21.40 13.63 -15.24
CA PRO A 246 21.15 14.42 -16.46
C PRO A 246 20.19 15.60 -16.24
N ILE A 247 19.31 15.49 -15.24
CA ILE A 247 18.24 16.44 -14.95
C ILE A 247 18.71 17.53 -13.98
N GLN A 248 19.80 17.30 -13.25
CA GLN A 248 20.29 18.25 -12.24
C GLN A 248 20.55 19.64 -12.80
N GLN A 249 20.93 19.77 -14.08
CA GLN A 249 21.14 21.06 -14.73
C GLN A 249 19.88 21.94 -14.80
N HIS A 250 18.69 21.35 -14.76
CA HIS A 250 17.40 22.04 -14.75
C HIS A 250 16.88 22.29 -13.33
N SER A 251 17.58 21.81 -12.30
CA SER A 251 17.19 22.05 -10.91
C SER A 251 17.33 23.53 -10.56
N LEU A 252 16.46 24.03 -9.67
CA LEU A 252 16.55 25.39 -9.16
C LEU A 252 17.97 25.73 -8.68
N ASP A 253 18.58 24.80 -7.96
CA ASP A 253 19.91 24.97 -7.39
C ASP A 253 20.99 25.13 -8.47
N ALA A 254 20.93 24.32 -9.53
CA ALA A 254 21.88 24.43 -10.64
C ALA A 254 21.66 25.68 -11.47
N VAL A 255 20.41 26.10 -11.66
CA VAL A 255 20.07 27.34 -12.39
C VAL A 255 20.56 28.56 -11.61
N LEU A 256 20.38 28.59 -10.30
CA LEU A 256 20.90 29.66 -9.43
C LEU A 256 22.43 29.69 -9.44
N ALA A 257 23.09 28.52 -9.43
CA ALA A 257 24.54 28.43 -9.47
C ALA A 257 25.17 28.86 -10.80
N ARG A 258 24.39 28.93 -11.89
CA ARG A 258 24.83 29.39 -13.22
C ARG A 258 24.37 30.81 -13.55
N GLY A 259 23.51 31.41 -12.73
CA GLY A 259 22.97 32.75 -12.98
C GLY A 259 24.01 33.86 -12.74
N ASP A 260 23.71 35.05 -13.23
CA ASP A 260 24.63 36.20 -13.19
C ASP A 260 25.06 36.58 -11.75
N ASN A 261 24.17 36.36 -10.78
CA ASN A 261 24.41 36.64 -9.36
C ASN A 261 25.11 35.49 -8.59
N ALA A 262 25.48 34.39 -9.25
CA ALA A 262 26.05 33.22 -8.59
C ALA A 262 27.37 33.52 -7.88
N HIS A 263 28.19 34.39 -8.46
CA HIS A 263 29.47 34.80 -7.86
C HIS A 263 29.26 35.53 -6.53
N ILE A 264 28.28 36.45 -6.46
CA ILE A 264 27.95 37.20 -5.24
C ILE A 264 27.46 36.24 -4.14
N VAL A 265 26.58 35.30 -4.48
CA VAL A 265 26.07 34.30 -3.52
C VAL A 265 27.21 33.41 -3.02
N ALA A 266 28.14 33.04 -3.90
CA ALA A 266 29.32 32.26 -3.51
C ALA A 266 30.27 33.05 -2.59
N ASP A 267 30.42 34.35 -2.81
CA ASP A 267 31.24 35.24 -1.98
C ASP A 267 30.66 35.35 -0.56
N ILE A 268 29.36 35.65 -0.45
CA ILE A 268 28.68 35.74 0.85
C ILE A 268 28.78 34.40 1.61
N ARG A 269 28.67 33.25 0.93
CA ARG A 269 28.86 31.93 1.57
C ARG A 269 30.28 31.74 2.08
N ARG A 270 31.30 32.17 1.31
CA ARG A 270 32.70 32.11 1.75
C ARG A 270 32.94 33.01 2.97
N ASP A 271 32.34 34.18 3.00
CA ASP A 271 32.45 35.11 4.14
C ASP A 271 31.79 34.53 5.40
N ILE A 272 30.62 33.88 5.26
CA ILE A 272 29.98 33.15 6.37
C ILE A 272 30.88 32.04 6.90
N ASP A 273 31.44 31.21 6.01
CA ASP A 273 32.30 30.10 6.40
C ASP A 273 33.60 30.61 7.06
N HIS A 274 34.14 31.75 6.61
CA HIS A 274 35.32 32.39 7.19
C HIS A 274 35.03 33.02 8.56
N ALA A 275 33.91 33.73 8.72
CA ALA A 275 33.45 34.25 10.00
C ALA A 275 33.22 33.11 11.00
N TRP A 276 32.63 31.99 10.56
CA TRP A 276 32.42 30.79 11.39
C TRP A 276 33.74 30.16 11.85
N ALA A 277 34.74 30.09 10.97
CA ALA A 277 36.07 29.60 11.33
C ALA A 277 36.76 30.50 12.37
N LYS A 278 36.56 31.82 12.30
CA LYS A 278 37.05 32.78 13.30
C LYS A 278 36.34 32.62 14.65
N THR A 279 35.02 32.42 14.65
CA THR A 279 34.24 32.14 15.88
C THR A 279 34.75 30.92 16.65
N LYS A 280 35.23 29.88 15.95
CA LYS A 280 35.84 28.70 16.59
C LYS A 280 37.21 28.98 17.23
N LYS A 281 37.95 29.98 16.73
CA LYS A 281 39.30 30.34 17.21
C LYS A 281 39.29 31.45 18.25
N ALA A 282 38.21 32.23 18.35
CA ALA A 282 38.08 33.33 19.29
C ALA A 282 38.06 32.82 20.75
N GLN A 283 38.96 33.34 21.58
CA GLN A 283 39.04 33.05 23.01
C GLN A 283 38.20 34.03 23.85
N ASP A 284 37.97 35.25 23.35
CA ASP A 284 37.19 36.28 24.03
C ASP A 284 35.68 36.20 23.70
N LYS A 285 34.84 36.46 24.72
CA LYS A 285 33.37 36.48 24.58
C LYS A 285 32.90 37.65 23.71
N GLY A 286 33.58 38.80 23.75
CA GLY A 286 33.26 39.97 22.93
C GLY A 286 33.49 39.72 21.45
N GLU A 287 34.67 39.20 21.09
CA GLU A 287 35.01 38.81 19.71
C GLU A 287 34.06 37.74 19.15
N ARG A 288 33.72 36.74 19.97
CA ARG A 288 32.79 35.68 19.56
C ARG A 288 31.39 36.23 19.26
N SER A 289 30.91 37.17 20.07
CA SER A 289 29.64 37.86 19.86
C SER A 289 29.64 38.70 18.57
N HIS A 290 30.75 39.40 18.29
CA HIS A 290 30.92 40.17 17.06
C HIS A 290 30.82 39.30 15.81
N PHE A 291 31.57 38.19 15.75
CA PHE A 291 31.51 37.28 14.59
C PHE A 291 30.14 36.63 14.43
N LEU A 292 29.42 36.31 15.52
CA LEU A 292 28.04 35.81 15.45
C LEU A 292 27.07 36.88 14.88
N GLY A 293 27.27 38.15 15.24
CA GLY A 293 26.55 39.28 14.65
C GLY A 293 26.78 39.39 13.15
N GLU A 294 28.04 39.31 12.72
CA GLU A 294 28.45 39.32 11.31
C GLU A 294 27.86 38.14 10.52
N ILE A 295 27.89 36.93 11.09
CA ILE A 295 27.24 35.75 10.48
C ILE A 295 25.74 35.99 10.31
N LYS A 296 25.07 36.60 11.29
CA LYS A 296 23.63 36.87 11.22
C LYS A 296 23.29 37.88 10.12
N THR A 297 24.09 38.94 9.96
CA THR A 297 23.90 39.92 8.87
C THR A 297 24.16 39.29 7.51
N LEU A 298 25.26 38.53 7.35
CA LEU A 298 25.58 37.84 6.10
C LEU A 298 24.54 36.78 5.73
N ARG A 299 23.99 36.04 6.71
CA ARG A 299 22.87 35.10 6.46
C ARG A 299 21.60 35.80 5.99
N LYS A 300 21.29 36.97 6.55
CA LYS A 300 20.15 37.77 6.13
C LYS A 300 20.33 38.25 4.68
N GLU A 301 21.50 38.79 4.36
CA GLU A 301 21.82 39.22 2.99
C GLU A 301 21.79 38.04 2.01
N LEU A 302 22.40 36.89 2.37
CA LEU A 302 22.37 35.68 1.56
C LEU A 302 20.93 35.28 1.22
N LYS A 303 20.05 35.28 2.22
CA LYS A 303 18.65 34.92 2.04
C LYS A 303 17.92 35.87 1.09
N GLU A 304 18.10 37.18 1.27
CA GLU A 304 17.47 38.20 0.41
C GLU A 304 17.93 38.07 -1.05
N ARG A 305 19.23 37.87 -1.27
CA ARG A 305 19.82 37.68 -2.60
C ARG A 305 19.35 36.38 -3.25
N GLU A 306 19.33 35.29 -2.50
CA GLU A 306 18.82 33.99 -2.97
C GLU A 306 17.34 34.11 -3.33
N GLU A 307 16.49 34.70 -2.47
CA GLU A 307 15.06 34.88 -2.75
C GLU A 307 14.82 35.73 -4.01
N ALA A 308 15.59 36.80 -4.22
CA ALA A 308 15.53 37.61 -5.43
C ALA A 308 15.90 36.81 -6.69
N ALA A 309 17.02 36.08 -6.64
CA ALA A 309 17.46 35.24 -7.75
C ALA A 309 16.47 34.10 -8.06
N MET A 310 15.89 33.49 -7.02
CA MET A 310 14.82 32.49 -7.15
C MET A 310 13.58 33.05 -7.81
N THR A 311 13.14 34.24 -7.38
CA THR A 311 11.97 34.91 -7.94
C THR A 311 12.15 35.18 -9.42
N ALA A 312 13.33 35.66 -9.81
CA ALA A 312 13.70 35.88 -11.21
C ALA A 312 13.69 34.57 -12.02
N ALA A 313 14.35 33.52 -11.53
CA ALA A 313 14.40 32.22 -12.20
C ALA A 313 13.00 31.60 -12.36
N LEU A 314 12.18 31.64 -11.31
CA LEU A 314 10.81 31.15 -11.31
C LEU A 314 9.94 31.92 -12.31
N SER A 315 10.02 33.25 -12.30
CA SER A 315 9.19 34.11 -13.15
C SER A 315 9.54 33.98 -14.65
N GLN A 316 10.82 33.75 -14.95
CA GLN A 316 11.31 33.54 -16.31
C GLN A 316 11.01 32.14 -16.86
N ALA A 317 10.83 31.14 -15.99
CA ALA A 317 10.48 29.79 -16.41
C ALA A 317 9.10 29.77 -17.09
N SER A 318 8.98 29.06 -18.21
CA SER A 318 7.67 28.82 -18.86
C SER A 318 7.02 27.56 -18.28
N ILE A 319 7.86 26.62 -17.84
CA ILE A 319 7.46 25.35 -17.25
C ILE A 319 8.17 25.19 -15.91
N VAL A 320 7.40 25.03 -14.84
CA VAL A 320 7.92 24.69 -13.51
C VAL A 320 7.49 23.26 -13.17
N LEU A 321 8.44 22.41 -12.78
CA LEU A 321 8.22 20.99 -12.50
C LEU A 321 8.50 20.68 -11.03
N ALA A 322 7.58 20.02 -10.34
CA ALA A 322 7.74 19.67 -8.92
C ALA A 322 7.01 18.37 -8.58
N THR A 323 7.30 17.75 -7.44
CA THR A 323 6.33 16.78 -6.89
C THR A 323 5.10 17.53 -6.36
N ASN A 324 3.95 16.87 -6.22
CA ASN A 324 2.73 17.49 -5.65
C ASN A 324 3.04 18.20 -4.32
N THR A 325 3.81 17.54 -3.44
CA THR A 325 4.25 18.10 -2.16
C THR A 325 5.35 19.15 -2.28
N GLY A 326 6.14 19.12 -3.35
CA GLY A 326 7.16 20.11 -3.67
C GLY A 326 6.57 21.42 -4.17
N ALA A 327 5.40 21.39 -4.81
CA ALA A 327 4.62 22.54 -5.24
C ALA A 327 3.88 23.28 -4.10
N SER A 328 4.32 23.10 -2.86
CA SER A 328 3.68 23.65 -1.68
C SER A 328 3.93 25.14 -1.50
N SER A 329 2.99 25.82 -0.82
CA SER A 329 3.04 27.26 -0.51
C SER A 329 4.10 27.65 0.52
N ASP A 330 4.74 26.69 1.19
CA ASP A 330 5.93 26.91 2.03
C ASP A 330 7.25 26.73 1.26
N GLY A 331 7.18 26.32 -0.01
CA GLY A 331 8.33 26.15 -0.89
C GLY A 331 8.64 27.40 -1.73
N PRO A 332 9.46 27.25 -2.80
CA PRO A 332 9.86 28.35 -3.67
C PRO A 332 8.69 29.06 -4.37
N LEU A 333 7.57 28.35 -4.60
CA LEU A 333 6.38 28.91 -5.25
C LEU A 333 5.69 30.02 -4.45
N LYS A 334 6.03 30.21 -3.17
CA LYS A 334 5.55 31.34 -2.35
C LYS A 334 5.99 32.71 -2.88
N LEU A 335 7.07 32.72 -3.67
CA LEU A 335 7.68 33.93 -4.22
C LEU A 335 6.95 34.43 -5.49
N LEU A 336 6.05 33.62 -6.03
CA LEU A 336 5.27 33.95 -7.22
C LEU A 336 3.88 34.46 -6.83
N PRO A 337 3.28 35.36 -7.63
CA PRO A 337 1.90 35.77 -7.43
C PRO A 337 0.95 34.58 -7.62
N GLU A 338 -0.23 34.62 -6.98
CA GLU A 338 -1.21 33.53 -7.04
C GLU A 338 -1.77 33.29 -8.45
N THR A 339 -1.72 34.31 -9.32
CA THR A 339 -2.16 34.27 -10.73
C THR A 339 -1.05 33.86 -11.70
N HIS A 340 0.11 33.39 -11.20
CA HIS A 340 1.26 33.14 -12.06
C HIS A 340 1.07 31.98 -13.05
N PHE A 341 0.35 30.92 -12.66
CA PHE A 341 0.18 29.74 -13.50
C PHE A 341 -1.21 29.70 -14.13
N ASP A 342 -1.26 29.43 -15.43
CA ASP A 342 -2.50 29.29 -16.19
C ASP A 342 -2.99 27.84 -16.20
N LEU A 343 -2.06 26.90 -16.13
CA LEU A 343 -2.31 25.47 -16.27
C LEU A 343 -1.51 24.66 -15.25
N VAL A 344 -2.21 23.77 -14.54
CA VAL A 344 -1.60 22.70 -13.74
C VAL A 344 -1.74 21.36 -14.46
N VAL A 345 -0.62 20.67 -14.67
CA VAL A 345 -0.62 19.30 -15.19
C VAL A 345 -0.22 18.35 -14.07
N ILE A 346 -1.00 17.30 -13.80
CA ILE A 346 -0.64 16.27 -12.82
C ILE A 346 -0.52 14.92 -13.53
N ASP A 347 0.71 14.44 -13.69
CA ASP A 347 0.99 13.08 -14.18
C ASP A 347 0.92 12.06 -13.04
N GLU A 348 0.62 10.81 -13.39
CA GLU A 348 0.36 9.71 -12.46
C GLU A 348 -0.67 10.07 -11.37
N CYS A 349 -1.69 10.88 -11.73
CA CYS A 349 -2.70 11.38 -10.80
C CYS A 349 -3.51 10.26 -10.13
N ALA A 350 -3.70 9.13 -10.82
CA ALA A 350 -4.37 7.95 -10.28
C ALA A 350 -3.65 7.31 -9.08
N GLN A 351 -2.35 7.54 -8.93
CA GLN A 351 -1.53 7.05 -7.80
C GLN A 351 -1.34 8.11 -6.72
N ALA A 352 -1.85 9.32 -6.92
CA ALA A 352 -1.76 10.41 -5.97
C ALA A 352 -2.96 10.41 -5.03
N LEU A 353 -2.71 10.60 -3.73
CA LEU A 353 -3.78 10.93 -2.77
C LEU A 353 -4.45 12.23 -3.23
N GLU A 354 -5.78 12.28 -3.20
CA GLU A 354 -6.53 13.48 -3.59
C GLU A 354 -6.07 14.73 -2.81
N ALA A 355 -5.82 14.58 -1.50
CA ALA A 355 -5.27 15.66 -0.66
C ALA A 355 -3.94 16.23 -1.18
N SER A 356 -3.13 15.43 -1.86
CA SER A 356 -1.86 15.89 -2.44
C SER A 356 -2.06 16.69 -3.73
N CYS A 357 -3.04 16.31 -4.55
CA CYS A 357 -3.38 17.01 -5.78
C CYS A 357 -3.87 18.44 -5.50
N TRP A 358 -4.55 18.66 -4.38
CA TRP A 358 -5.00 19.99 -3.96
C TRP A 358 -3.87 20.97 -3.64
N ILE A 359 -2.62 20.52 -3.49
CA ILE A 359 -1.48 21.43 -3.32
C ILE A 359 -1.25 22.26 -4.60
N PRO A 360 -0.98 21.64 -5.78
CA PRO A 360 -0.81 22.40 -7.01
C PRO A 360 -2.14 22.90 -7.62
N LEU A 361 -3.26 22.20 -7.46
CA LEU A 361 -4.52 22.58 -8.14
C LEU A 361 -5.04 23.97 -7.76
N LEU A 362 -4.72 24.46 -6.56
CA LEU A 362 -5.12 25.81 -6.12
C LEU A 362 -4.31 26.94 -6.79
N LYS A 363 -3.30 26.61 -7.62
CA LYS A 363 -2.38 27.58 -8.23
C LYS A 363 -2.76 27.99 -9.65
N ALA A 364 -3.78 27.38 -10.26
CA ALA A 364 -4.18 27.68 -11.64
C ALA A 364 -5.70 27.54 -11.84
N PRO A 365 -6.27 28.24 -12.84
CA PRO A 365 -7.68 28.11 -13.20
C PRO A 365 -8.03 26.83 -13.97
N LYS A 366 -7.04 26.18 -14.58
CA LYS A 366 -7.21 24.97 -15.40
C LYS A 366 -6.29 23.86 -14.93
N CYS A 367 -6.79 22.61 -14.96
CA CYS A 367 -5.96 21.44 -14.76
C CYS A 367 -6.12 20.35 -15.83
N ILE A 368 -5.04 19.62 -16.05
CA ILE A 368 -4.99 18.42 -16.86
C ILE A 368 -4.45 17.29 -15.98
N LEU A 369 -5.29 16.28 -15.76
CA LEU A 369 -4.94 15.11 -14.96
C LEU A 369 -4.61 13.96 -15.90
N ALA A 370 -3.46 13.32 -15.74
CA ALA A 370 -3.13 12.13 -16.49
C ALA A 370 -2.79 10.98 -15.55
N GLY A 371 -3.17 9.77 -15.93
CA GLY A 371 -2.84 8.58 -15.18
C GLY A 371 -3.61 7.37 -15.67
N ASP A 372 -3.64 6.34 -14.85
CA ASP A 372 -4.43 5.14 -15.10
C ASP A 372 -5.04 4.61 -13.80
N HIS A 373 -6.33 4.88 -13.60
CA HIS A 373 -7.09 4.43 -12.43
C HIS A 373 -7.38 2.91 -12.45
N LYS A 374 -7.00 2.19 -13.51
CA LYS A 374 -6.99 0.72 -13.57
C LYS A 374 -5.65 0.09 -13.14
N GLN A 375 -4.64 0.92 -12.85
CA GLN A 375 -3.37 0.51 -12.22
C GLN A 375 -3.38 0.81 -10.70
N LEU A 376 -2.24 0.68 -10.04
CA LEU A 376 -2.14 0.80 -8.57
C LEU A 376 -2.73 2.13 -8.06
N PRO A 377 -3.58 2.08 -7.01
CA PRO A 377 -4.05 3.28 -6.31
C PRO A 377 -2.93 3.83 -5.39
N PRO A 378 -3.16 4.97 -4.71
CA PRO A 378 -2.22 5.46 -3.70
C PRO A 378 -2.00 4.43 -2.58
N THR A 379 -0.75 4.17 -2.22
CA THR A 379 -0.42 3.23 -1.14
C THR A 379 -0.80 3.81 0.22
N ILE A 380 -1.65 3.10 0.98
CA ILE A 380 -2.14 3.53 2.29
C ILE A 380 -1.86 2.44 3.32
N ILE A 381 -1.14 2.82 4.38
CA ILE A 381 -0.77 1.91 5.47
C ILE A 381 -2.01 1.54 6.31
N SER A 382 -2.91 2.49 6.56
CA SER A 382 -4.13 2.25 7.34
C SER A 382 -5.24 1.66 6.46
N HIS A 383 -5.48 0.34 6.57
CA HIS A 383 -6.58 -0.33 5.87
C HIS A 383 -7.94 0.31 6.17
N ARG A 384 -8.15 0.80 7.39
CA ARG A 384 -9.38 1.54 7.76
C ARG A 384 -9.52 2.82 6.95
N ALA A 385 -8.46 3.63 6.87
CA ALA A 385 -8.50 4.89 6.12
C ALA A 385 -8.69 4.64 4.61
N ALA A 386 -8.05 3.59 4.07
CA ALA A 386 -8.26 3.16 2.69
C ALA A 386 -9.73 2.79 2.44
N ALA A 387 -10.32 1.96 3.32
CA ALA A 387 -11.72 1.55 3.22
C ALA A 387 -12.72 2.72 3.38
N GLU A 388 -12.37 3.74 4.17
CA GLU A 388 -13.16 4.97 4.33
C GLU A 388 -12.98 5.96 3.15
N GLY A 389 -12.22 5.59 2.11
CA GLY A 389 -12.15 6.33 0.84
C GLY A 389 -10.83 7.03 0.55
N LEU A 390 -9.82 6.93 1.44
CA LEU A 390 -8.52 7.57 1.19
C LEU A 390 -7.79 6.99 -0.03
N SER A 391 -8.11 5.75 -0.44
CA SER A 391 -7.56 5.09 -1.64
C SER A 391 -8.17 5.57 -2.95
N LEU A 392 -9.31 6.28 -2.90
CA LEU A 392 -9.95 6.84 -4.08
C LEU A 392 -9.15 8.07 -4.53
N SER A 393 -8.47 7.97 -5.66
CA SER A 393 -7.75 9.10 -6.23
C SER A 393 -8.70 10.15 -6.81
N LEU A 394 -8.20 11.39 -6.94
CA LEU A 394 -8.94 12.47 -7.59
C LEU A 394 -9.34 12.09 -9.02
N MET A 395 -8.39 11.51 -9.78
CA MET A 395 -8.63 11.08 -11.16
C MET A 395 -9.73 10.02 -11.23
N GLU A 396 -9.69 9.01 -10.36
CA GLU A 396 -10.69 7.94 -10.35
C GLU A 396 -12.09 8.47 -10.04
N ARG A 397 -12.21 9.34 -9.03
CA ARG A 397 -13.47 9.98 -8.64
C ARG A 397 -14.07 10.79 -9.79
N LEU A 398 -13.26 11.61 -10.46
CA LEU A 398 -13.72 12.47 -11.55
C LEU A 398 -14.00 11.69 -12.83
N ALA A 399 -13.18 10.69 -13.16
CA ALA A 399 -13.39 9.84 -14.33
C ALA A 399 -14.70 9.04 -14.21
N GLY A 400 -15.00 8.52 -13.01
CA GLY A 400 -16.26 7.84 -12.74
C GLY A 400 -17.50 8.74 -12.86
N HIS A 401 -17.38 10.03 -12.51
CA HIS A 401 -18.50 10.97 -12.57
C HIS A 401 -18.70 11.59 -13.97
N TYR A 402 -17.63 12.08 -14.61
CA TYR A 402 -17.74 12.84 -15.85
C TYR A 402 -17.64 11.99 -17.12
N GLY A 403 -16.99 10.81 -17.05
CA GLY A 403 -16.77 9.96 -18.22
C GLY A 403 -16.17 10.73 -19.41
N GLU A 404 -16.68 10.49 -20.61
CA GLU A 404 -16.19 11.10 -21.86
C GLU A 404 -16.36 12.63 -21.93
N ARG A 405 -17.10 13.25 -20.99
CA ARG A 405 -17.18 14.72 -20.93
C ARG A 405 -15.87 15.37 -20.51
N ALA A 406 -15.06 14.68 -19.72
CA ALA A 406 -13.77 15.15 -19.24
C ALA A 406 -12.61 14.19 -19.57
N VAL A 407 -12.91 12.93 -19.92
CA VAL A 407 -11.89 11.88 -20.11
C VAL A 407 -11.67 11.59 -21.59
N ARG A 408 -10.39 11.49 -21.99
CA ARG A 408 -9.95 10.86 -23.23
C ARG A 408 -9.00 9.73 -22.92
N MET A 409 -9.26 8.54 -23.49
CA MET A 409 -8.44 7.37 -23.29
C MET A 409 -7.54 7.14 -24.51
N LEU A 410 -6.24 6.96 -24.27
CA LEU A 410 -5.30 6.56 -25.31
C LEU A 410 -5.47 5.06 -25.62
N THR A 411 -5.47 4.68 -26.90
CA THR A 411 -5.87 3.34 -27.33
C THR A 411 -4.79 2.54 -28.04
N VAL A 412 -3.76 3.19 -28.61
CA VAL A 412 -2.63 2.50 -29.26
C VAL A 412 -1.49 2.33 -28.25
N GLN A 413 -1.03 1.09 -28.04
CA GLN A 413 0.09 0.79 -27.15
C GLN A 413 1.35 0.35 -27.92
N TYR A 414 2.52 0.77 -27.40
CA TYR A 414 3.83 0.64 -28.04
C TYR A 414 4.82 -0.17 -27.19
N ARG A 415 4.33 -1.01 -26.27
CA ARG A 415 5.15 -1.77 -25.32
C ARG A 415 5.06 -3.27 -25.54
N MET A 416 3.85 -3.81 -25.47
CA MET A 416 3.56 -5.22 -25.26
C MET A 416 3.33 -5.94 -26.58
N HIS A 417 3.72 -7.21 -26.64
CA HIS A 417 3.24 -8.15 -27.65
C HIS A 417 1.71 -8.22 -27.61
N ARG A 418 1.04 -8.43 -28.76
CA ARG A 418 -0.44 -8.39 -28.85
C ARG A 418 -1.11 -9.33 -27.85
N LEU A 419 -0.60 -10.55 -27.67
CA LEU A 419 -1.17 -11.56 -26.78
C LEU A 419 -1.07 -11.18 -25.29
N ILE A 420 -0.04 -10.41 -24.91
CA ILE A 420 0.10 -9.86 -23.55
C ILE A 420 -0.93 -8.75 -23.34
N MET A 421 -1.06 -7.86 -24.33
CA MET A 421 -2.00 -6.74 -24.31
C MET A 421 -3.46 -7.22 -24.29
N GLU A 422 -3.82 -8.22 -25.10
CA GLU A 422 -5.20 -8.69 -25.30
C GLU A 422 -5.89 -9.07 -23.99
N TRP A 423 -5.20 -9.76 -23.09
CA TRP A 423 -5.72 -10.07 -21.76
C TRP A 423 -6.05 -8.80 -20.97
N ALA A 424 -5.07 -7.90 -20.81
CA ALA A 424 -5.25 -6.67 -20.03
C ALA A 424 -6.35 -5.79 -20.66
N SER A 425 -6.35 -5.67 -21.99
CA SER A 425 -7.34 -4.93 -22.77
C SER A 425 -8.75 -5.41 -22.47
N SER A 426 -8.98 -6.72 -22.56
CA SER A 426 -10.29 -7.34 -22.37
C SER A 426 -10.77 -7.23 -20.93
N GLU A 427 -9.91 -7.50 -19.96
CA GLU A 427 -10.27 -7.55 -18.54
C GLU A 427 -10.47 -6.17 -17.90
N LEU A 428 -9.64 -5.17 -18.26
CA LEU A 428 -9.59 -3.89 -17.53
C LEU A 428 -9.94 -2.66 -18.36
N TYR A 429 -9.84 -2.75 -19.68
CA TYR A 429 -9.95 -1.61 -20.60
C TYR A 429 -11.09 -1.74 -21.63
N GLY A 430 -11.93 -2.77 -21.49
CA GLY A 430 -13.11 -2.98 -22.34
C GLY A 430 -12.78 -3.35 -23.79
N GLY A 431 -11.63 -4.00 -24.03
CA GLY A 431 -11.19 -4.43 -25.36
C GLY A 431 -10.73 -3.28 -26.27
N ARG A 432 -10.50 -2.07 -25.73
CA ARG A 432 -10.21 -0.86 -26.51
C ARG A 432 -8.72 -0.66 -26.85
N LEU A 433 -7.82 -1.45 -26.29
CA LEU A 433 -6.38 -1.33 -26.61
C LEU A 433 -6.05 -2.04 -27.91
N SER A 434 -5.18 -1.41 -28.70
CA SER A 434 -4.61 -1.96 -29.94
C SER A 434 -3.09 -1.90 -29.89
N ALA A 435 -2.43 -2.94 -30.40
CA ALA A 435 -0.97 -3.00 -30.42
C ALA A 435 -0.44 -2.32 -31.67
N HIS A 436 0.50 -1.37 -31.50
CA HIS A 436 1.18 -0.77 -32.64
C HIS A 436 1.95 -1.87 -33.41
N PRO A 437 2.03 -1.81 -34.76
CA PRO A 437 2.72 -2.83 -35.56
C PRO A 437 4.16 -3.11 -35.13
N SER A 438 4.87 -2.12 -34.59
CA SER A 438 6.25 -2.28 -34.11
C SER A 438 6.41 -3.21 -32.91
N VAL A 439 5.32 -3.50 -32.17
CA VAL A 439 5.34 -4.37 -30.99
C VAL A 439 4.35 -5.53 -31.09
N ALA A 440 3.40 -5.49 -32.02
CA ALA A 440 2.32 -6.48 -32.07
C ALA A 440 2.81 -7.93 -32.14
N GLN A 441 3.95 -8.19 -32.78
CA GLN A 441 4.49 -9.54 -33.03
C GLN A 441 5.92 -9.76 -32.49
N HIS A 442 6.47 -8.81 -31.73
CA HIS A 442 7.86 -8.89 -31.28
C HIS A 442 8.08 -9.98 -30.21
N LEU A 443 9.15 -10.76 -30.35
CA LEU A 443 9.50 -11.88 -29.47
C LEU A 443 10.92 -11.74 -28.96
N LEU A 444 11.29 -12.52 -27.93
CA LEU A 444 12.65 -12.45 -27.36
C LEU A 444 13.72 -12.85 -28.37
N ARG A 445 13.44 -13.84 -29.24
CA ARG A 445 14.34 -14.26 -30.33
C ARG A 445 14.69 -13.14 -31.33
N ASP A 446 13.87 -12.08 -31.42
CA ASP A 446 14.15 -10.96 -32.31
C ASP A 446 15.17 -9.97 -31.70
N LEU A 447 15.60 -10.18 -30.45
CA LEU A 447 16.63 -9.36 -29.82
C LEU A 447 18.02 -9.70 -30.37
N PRO A 448 18.91 -8.71 -30.54
CA PRO A 448 20.26 -8.96 -31.05
C PRO A 448 21.05 -9.90 -30.13
N GLY A 449 21.51 -11.03 -30.68
CA GLY A 449 22.32 -12.01 -29.97
C GLY A 449 21.53 -13.03 -29.15
N VAL A 450 20.20 -13.08 -29.31
CA VAL A 450 19.35 -14.09 -28.67
C VAL A 450 19.09 -15.26 -29.63
N CYS A 451 19.32 -16.48 -29.16
CA CYS A 451 19.07 -17.72 -29.88
C CYS A 451 17.56 -18.01 -29.96
N ASP A 452 17.14 -18.67 -31.04
CA ASP A 452 15.77 -19.19 -31.17
C ASP A 452 15.63 -20.49 -30.38
N THR A 453 14.93 -20.42 -29.24
CA THR A 453 14.60 -21.55 -28.36
C THR A 453 13.10 -21.59 -28.13
N GLU A 454 12.59 -22.67 -27.53
CA GLU A 454 11.17 -22.76 -27.17
C GLU A 454 10.74 -21.59 -26.26
N GLU A 455 11.61 -21.20 -25.31
CA GLU A 455 11.37 -20.08 -24.41
C GLU A 455 11.42 -18.75 -25.15
N THR A 456 12.35 -18.51 -26.08
CA THR A 456 12.48 -17.18 -26.72
C THR A 456 11.50 -16.96 -27.87
N SER A 457 10.87 -18.03 -28.36
CA SER A 457 9.85 -18.04 -29.42
C SER A 457 8.42 -17.74 -28.95
N ILE A 458 8.17 -17.64 -27.64
CA ILE A 458 6.83 -17.47 -27.07
C ILE A 458 6.69 -16.16 -26.28
N PRO A 459 5.52 -15.48 -26.36
CA PRO A 459 5.28 -14.28 -25.58
C PRO A 459 4.63 -14.56 -24.21
N LEU A 460 4.05 -15.75 -24.02
CA LEU A 460 3.31 -16.15 -22.82
C LEU A 460 3.78 -17.53 -22.38
N LEU A 461 4.16 -17.65 -21.11
CA LEU A 461 4.53 -18.92 -20.47
C LEU A 461 3.81 -19.06 -19.13
N LEU A 462 3.23 -20.23 -18.86
CA LEU A 462 2.69 -20.63 -17.56
C LEU A 462 3.46 -21.86 -17.07
N ILE A 463 4.13 -21.73 -15.92
CA ILE A 463 4.73 -22.85 -15.18
C ILE A 463 3.82 -23.16 -13.99
N ASP A 464 3.04 -24.23 -14.11
CA ASP A 464 2.06 -24.62 -13.11
C ASP A 464 2.66 -25.52 -12.04
N THR A 465 2.57 -25.10 -10.79
CA THR A 465 3.07 -25.83 -9.61
C THR A 465 1.98 -26.67 -8.92
N ALA A 466 0.74 -26.64 -9.43
CA ALA A 466 -0.35 -27.43 -8.89
C ALA A 466 -0.01 -28.93 -8.89
N GLY A 467 -0.27 -29.60 -7.77
CA GLY A 467 0.00 -31.03 -7.60
C GLY A 467 1.48 -31.40 -7.40
N CYS A 468 2.41 -30.44 -7.44
CA CYS A 468 3.86 -30.69 -7.34
C CYS A 468 4.41 -30.61 -5.90
N GLY A 469 3.56 -30.33 -4.91
CA GLY A 469 3.97 -30.22 -3.50
C GLY A 469 4.76 -28.96 -3.15
N LEU A 470 4.83 -27.98 -4.05
CA LEU A 470 5.58 -26.72 -3.87
C LEU A 470 4.74 -25.68 -3.11
N PHE A 471 4.56 -25.91 -1.81
CA PHE A 471 3.70 -25.09 -0.95
C PHE A 471 4.37 -23.79 -0.45
N GLU A 472 3.54 -22.82 -0.07
CA GLU A 472 3.99 -21.59 0.60
C GLU A 472 4.52 -21.88 2.02
N LEU A 473 5.49 -21.09 2.49
CA LEU A 473 6.02 -21.16 3.85
C LEU A 473 4.99 -20.69 4.88
N GLU A 474 4.89 -21.45 5.97
CA GLU A 474 4.17 -21.05 7.17
C GLU A 474 5.09 -20.17 8.05
N VAL A 475 4.92 -18.86 7.96
CA VAL A 475 5.68 -17.87 8.75
C VAL A 475 4.74 -17.19 9.75
N GLU A 476 5.23 -16.92 10.96
CA GLU A 476 4.46 -16.23 12.03
C GLU A 476 4.01 -14.82 11.61
N ASP A 477 4.76 -14.17 10.71
CA ASP A 477 4.39 -12.88 10.13
C ASP A 477 3.32 -13.08 9.04
N GLU A 478 2.05 -12.89 9.40
CA GLU A 478 0.93 -12.99 8.46
C GLU A 478 1.02 -11.99 7.29
N GLN A 479 1.88 -10.96 7.35
CA GLN A 479 1.96 -9.92 6.33
C GLN A 479 2.82 -10.27 5.12
N SER A 480 3.66 -11.30 5.18
CA SER A 480 4.47 -11.75 4.03
C SER A 480 4.46 -13.25 3.82
N LYS A 481 4.71 -13.70 2.59
CA LYS A 481 4.72 -15.12 2.20
C LYS A 481 5.90 -15.38 1.27
N GLY A 482 6.41 -16.61 1.29
CA GLY A 482 7.49 -17.08 0.42
C GLY A 482 7.22 -18.51 -0.02
N ASN A 483 7.75 -18.89 -1.18
CA ASN A 483 7.62 -20.22 -1.77
C ASN A 483 8.98 -20.63 -2.36
N PRO A 484 9.75 -21.49 -1.68
CA PRO A 484 11.07 -21.93 -2.14
C PRO A 484 11.04 -22.66 -3.48
N GLY A 485 9.99 -23.44 -3.75
CA GLY A 485 9.82 -24.16 -5.01
C GLY A 485 9.70 -23.20 -6.20
N GLU A 486 8.87 -22.17 -6.06
CA GLU A 486 8.79 -21.12 -7.08
C GLU A 486 10.11 -20.37 -7.27
N VAL A 487 10.91 -20.16 -6.21
CA VAL A 487 12.24 -19.52 -6.33
C VAL A 487 13.16 -20.33 -7.24
N GLN A 488 13.15 -21.66 -7.10
CA GLN A 488 13.97 -22.54 -7.93
C GLN A 488 13.51 -22.53 -9.39
N LEU A 489 12.21 -22.68 -9.64
CA LEU A 489 11.63 -22.66 -10.99
C LEU A 489 11.89 -21.33 -11.72
N VAL A 490 11.71 -20.20 -11.01
CA VAL A 490 12.06 -18.89 -11.54
C VAL A 490 13.54 -18.83 -11.89
N GLY A 491 14.41 -19.37 -11.03
CA GLY A 491 15.84 -19.37 -11.29
C GLY A 491 16.25 -20.19 -12.51
N MET A 492 15.65 -21.37 -12.70
CA MET A 492 15.87 -22.19 -13.89
C MET A 492 15.42 -21.47 -15.17
N HIS A 493 14.25 -20.83 -15.14
CA HIS A 493 13.76 -20.10 -16.31
C HIS A 493 14.59 -18.85 -16.61
N VAL A 494 15.03 -18.09 -15.59
CA VAL A 494 15.99 -16.99 -15.76
C VAL A 494 17.27 -17.50 -16.42
N GLN A 495 17.81 -18.64 -15.94
CA GLN A 495 19.02 -19.22 -16.50
C GLN A 495 18.84 -19.61 -17.96
N ALA A 496 17.73 -20.26 -18.32
CA ALA A 496 17.42 -20.63 -19.70
C ALA A 496 17.37 -19.40 -20.63
N LEU A 497 16.78 -18.28 -20.19
CA LEU A 497 16.76 -17.04 -20.98
C LEU A 497 18.16 -16.44 -21.15
N VAL A 498 18.98 -16.45 -20.09
CA VAL A 498 20.35 -15.93 -20.15
C VAL A 498 21.25 -16.79 -21.02
N ASP A 499 21.14 -18.12 -20.94
CA ASP A 499 21.87 -19.07 -21.78
C ASP A 499 21.47 -18.95 -23.25
N ALA A 500 20.20 -18.61 -23.53
CA ALA A 500 19.73 -18.26 -24.86
C ALA A 500 20.20 -16.86 -25.33
N GLY A 501 20.94 -16.10 -24.52
CA GLY A 501 21.53 -14.81 -24.89
C GLY A 501 20.75 -13.57 -24.46
N VAL A 502 19.63 -13.72 -23.73
CA VAL A 502 18.88 -12.57 -23.18
C VAL A 502 19.69 -11.95 -22.04
N LYS A 503 19.96 -10.65 -22.12
CA LYS A 503 20.77 -9.97 -21.10
C LYS A 503 20.00 -9.87 -19.79
N ALA A 504 20.65 -10.16 -18.65
CA ALA A 504 20.03 -10.09 -17.33
C ALA A 504 19.36 -8.73 -17.04
N LYS A 505 19.96 -7.62 -17.49
CA LYS A 505 19.38 -6.27 -17.39
C LYS A 505 18.05 -6.09 -18.14
N ASP A 506 17.74 -6.93 -19.12
CA ASP A 506 16.52 -6.89 -19.93
C ASP A 506 15.43 -7.81 -19.36
N ILE A 507 15.72 -8.51 -18.25
CA ILE A 507 14.82 -9.39 -17.51
C ILE A 507 14.43 -8.70 -16.19
N ALA A 508 13.19 -8.92 -15.73
CA ALA A 508 12.81 -8.67 -14.35
C ALA A 508 12.04 -9.82 -13.73
N VAL A 509 12.27 -10.04 -12.44
CA VAL A 509 11.48 -10.95 -11.61
C VAL A 509 10.62 -10.12 -10.67
N VAL A 510 9.32 -10.40 -10.67
CA VAL A 510 8.34 -9.66 -9.87
C VAL A 510 7.54 -10.62 -9.02
N ALA A 511 7.42 -10.31 -7.72
CA ALA A 511 6.57 -11.07 -6.80
C ALA A 511 5.71 -10.13 -5.94
N PRO A 512 4.48 -10.51 -5.53
CA PRO A 512 3.63 -9.66 -4.69
C PRO A 512 4.14 -9.51 -3.24
N TYR A 513 4.97 -10.45 -2.78
CA TYR A 513 5.36 -10.58 -1.37
C TYR A 513 6.84 -10.25 -1.16
N ASN A 514 7.13 -9.41 -0.15
CA ASN A 514 8.50 -9.00 0.15
C ASN A 514 9.41 -10.17 0.55
N LEU A 515 8.91 -11.14 1.33
CA LEU A 515 9.69 -12.32 1.68
C LEU A 515 10.12 -13.11 0.44
N GLN A 516 9.22 -13.30 -0.54
CA GLN A 516 9.58 -13.93 -1.81
C GLN A 516 10.63 -13.13 -2.58
N VAL A 517 10.49 -11.80 -2.63
CA VAL A 517 11.48 -10.93 -3.27
C VAL A 517 12.87 -11.10 -2.64
N ASP A 518 12.94 -11.20 -1.30
CA ASP A 518 14.20 -11.37 -0.60
C ASP A 518 14.82 -12.77 -0.84
N MET A 519 14.00 -13.82 -0.85
CA MET A 519 14.45 -15.18 -1.21
C MET A 519 14.97 -15.26 -2.65
N LEU A 520 14.25 -14.65 -3.60
CA LEU A 520 14.67 -14.56 -5.01
C LEU A 520 16.00 -13.80 -5.15
N ARG A 521 16.19 -12.70 -4.40
CA ARG A 521 17.45 -11.95 -4.40
C ARG A 521 18.61 -12.78 -3.86
N GLN A 522 18.41 -13.48 -2.75
CA GLN A 522 19.45 -14.35 -2.18
C GLN A 522 19.88 -15.41 -3.18
N HIS A 523 18.92 -16.00 -3.90
CA HIS A 523 19.17 -17.04 -4.90
C HIS A 523 19.83 -16.52 -6.18
N LEU A 524 19.39 -15.37 -6.72
CA LEU A 524 19.74 -14.93 -8.07
C LEU A 524 20.76 -13.79 -8.17
N CYS A 525 20.90 -12.92 -7.15
CA CYS A 525 21.73 -11.73 -7.27
C CYS A 525 23.23 -12.04 -7.42
N HIS A 526 23.71 -13.17 -6.90
CA HIS A 526 25.11 -13.57 -7.03
C HIS A 526 25.44 -13.97 -8.48
N SER A 527 24.53 -14.69 -9.15
CA SER A 527 24.71 -15.14 -10.54
C SER A 527 24.41 -14.04 -11.54
N HIS A 528 23.41 -13.20 -11.26
CA HIS A 528 22.87 -12.20 -12.19
C HIS A 528 22.71 -10.83 -11.50
N PRO A 529 23.81 -10.08 -11.24
CA PRO A 529 23.76 -8.83 -10.47
C PRO A 529 22.99 -7.70 -11.16
N GLU A 530 22.86 -7.73 -12.49
CA GLU A 530 22.08 -6.73 -13.26
C GLU A 530 20.57 -7.04 -13.32
N LEU A 531 20.14 -8.22 -12.86
CA LEU A 531 18.74 -8.63 -12.86
C LEU A 531 17.92 -7.80 -11.86
N GLU A 532 16.79 -7.25 -12.32
CA GLU A 532 15.90 -6.51 -11.41
C GLU A 532 14.89 -7.44 -10.73
N ILE A 533 14.99 -7.56 -9.40
CA ILE A 533 14.06 -8.34 -8.57
C ILE A 533 13.34 -7.40 -7.60
N LYS A 534 12.02 -7.25 -7.77
CA LYS A 534 11.21 -6.28 -7.01
C LYS A 534 9.80 -6.75 -6.73
N SER A 535 9.15 -6.09 -5.77
CA SER A 535 7.70 -6.18 -5.63
C SER A 535 6.99 -5.49 -6.80
N VAL A 536 5.71 -5.81 -7.00
CA VAL A 536 4.89 -5.16 -8.05
C VAL A 536 4.88 -3.64 -7.88
N ASP A 537 4.63 -3.17 -6.66
CA ASP A 537 4.62 -1.75 -6.30
C ASP A 537 6.00 -1.09 -6.56
N GLY A 538 7.10 -1.81 -6.33
CA GLY A 538 8.47 -1.33 -6.59
C GLY A 538 8.88 -1.32 -8.08
N PHE A 539 8.10 -1.96 -8.95
CA PHE A 539 8.35 -2.05 -10.40
C PHE A 539 7.48 -1.09 -11.24
N GLN A 540 6.69 -0.26 -10.57
CA GLN A 540 5.79 0.66 -11.22
C GLN A 540 6.55 1.70 -12.07
N GLY A 541 6.01 2.01 -13.26
CA GLY A 541 6.64 2.92 -14.21
C GLY A 541 7.85 2.36 -14.97
N ARG A 542 8.24 1.10 -14.70
CA ARG A 542 9.29 0.38 -15.43
C ARG A 542 8.69 -0.56 -16.48
N GLU A 543 9.55 -1.07 -17.34
CA GLU A 543 9.27 -2.10 -18.35
C GLU A 543 10.54 -2.90 -18.65
N LYS A 544 10.39 -4.16 -19.08
CA LYS A 544 11.49 -5.06 -19.45
C LYS A 544 11.11 -5.93 -20.64
N GLU A 545 12.11 -6.46 -21.34
CA GLU A 545 11.88 -7.35 -22.48
C GLU A 545 11.19 -8.64 -22.03
N ALA A 546 11.70 -9.24 -20.94
CA ALA A 546 11.08 -10.39 -20.28
C ALA A 546 10.70 -10.06 -18.83
N VAL A 547 9.52 -10.49 -18.39
CA VAL A 547 9.06 -10.38 -16.99
C VAL A 547 8.60 -11.74 -16.49
N ILE A 548 9.13 -12.16 -15.35
CA ILE A 548 8.80 -13.43 -14.71
C ILE A 548 8.06 -13.12 -13.40
N LEU A 549 6.84 -13.65 -13.27
CA LEU A 549 5.96 -13.44 -12.13
C LEU A 549 5.94 -14.68 -11.24
N SER A 550 6.27 -14.53 -9.96
CA SER A 550 6.08 -15.56 -8.94
C SER A 550 4.87 -15.19 -8.08
N PHE A 551 3.83 -16.01 -8.10
CA PHE A 551 2.57 -15.74 -7.39
C PHE A 551 2.58 -16.20 -5.94
N VAL A 552 3.48 -17.10 -5.57
CA VAL A 552 3.79 -17.55 -4.20
C VAL A 552 2.71 -18.43 -3.58
N ARG A 553 1.44 -18.07 -3.76
CA ARG A 553 0.31 -18.66 -3.04
C ARG A 553 0.03 -20.08 -3.52
N SER A 554 0.26 -21.03 -2.63
CA SER A 554 -0.05 -22.45 -2.81
C SER A 554 -0.49 -23.02 -1.47
N ASN A 555 -1.80 -23.25 -1.29
CA ASN A 555 -2.37 -23.73 -0.05
C ASN A 555 -3.69 -24.47 -0.25
N LYS A 556 -4.00 -25.39 0.67
CA LYS A 556 -5.22 -26.23 0.62
C LYS A 556 -6.53 -25.44 0.76
N LYS A 557 -6.47 -24.20 1.25
CA LYS A 557 -7.65 -23.34 1.50
C LYS A 557 -8.07 -22.54 0.26
N GLY A 558 -7.22 -22.48 -0.78
CA GLY A 558 -7.46 -21.63 -1.96
C GLY A 558 -7.35 -20.13 -1.67
N GLU A 559 -6.63 -19.74 -0.62
CA GLU A 559 -6.46 -18.34 -0.23
C GLU A 559 -5.35 -17.66 -1.03
N VAL A 560 -5.66 -16.52 -1.65
CA VAL A 560 -4.70 -15.81 -2.53
C VAL A 560 -4.14 -14.50 -1.94
N GLY A 561 -4.72 -13.99 -0.84
CA GLY A 561 -4.25 -12.77 -0.17
C GLY A 561 -4.08 -11.57 -1.10
N PHE A 562 -2.86 -11.01 -1.16
CA PHE A 562 -2.52 -9.80 -1.93
C PHE A 562 -2.71 -9.92 -3.45
N LEU A 563 -2.80 -11.15 -3.97
CA LEU A 563 -3.13 -11.41 -5.38
C LEU A 563 -4.60 -11.10 -5.71
N ALA A 564 -5.47 -10.93 -4.70
CA ALA A 564 -6.88 -10.59 -4.92
C ALA A 564 -7.07 -9.17 -5.51
N GLU A 565 -6.04 -8.33 -5.46
CA GLU A 565 -6.09 -6.96 -5.98
C GLU A 565 -5.78 -6.94 -7.49
N GLU A 566 -6.83 -6.90 -8.31
CA GLU A 566 -6.77 -6.98 -9.78
C GLU A 566 -5.82 -5.95 -10.40
N ARG A 567 -5.79 -4.72 -9.87
CA ARG A 567 -4.92 -3.63 -10.37
C ARG A 567 -3.44 -3.95 -10.20
N ARG A 568 -3.06 -4.68 -9.15
CA ARG A 568 -1.67 -5.12 -8.92
C ARG A 568 -1.27 -6.15 -9.99
N ILE A 569 -2.14 -7.10 -10.29
CA ILE A 569 -1.89 -8.10 -11.35
C ILE A 569 -1.82 -7.44 -12.74
N ASN A 570 -2.73 -6.50 -13.02
CA ASN A 570 -2.66 -5.68 -14.24
C ASN A 570 -1.31 -4.98 -14.37
N VAL A 571 -0.82 -4.33 -13.31
CA VAL A 571 0.50 -3.72 -13.32
C VAL A 571 1.57 -4.76 -13.60
N ALA A 572 1.60 -5.88 -12.87
CA ALA A 572 2.62 -6.92 -13.00
C ALA A 572 2.74 -7.47 -14.43
N VAL A 573 1.62 -7.88 -15.04
CA VAL A 573 1.60 -8.44 -16.40
C VAL A 573 2.03 -7.40 -17.44
N THR A 574 1.56 -6.16 -17.31
CA THR A 574 1.80 -5.08 -18.30
C THR A 574 3.19 -4.44 -18.21
N ARG A 575 4.11 -5.03 -17.43
CA ARG A 575 5.54 -4.64 -17.40
C ARG A 575 6.34 -5.32 -18.52
N ALA A 576 5.87 -6.46 -19.02
CA ALA A 576 6.52 -7.20 -20.09
C ALA A 576 6.40 -6.47 -21.44
N ARG A 577 7.45 -6.56 -22.26
CA ARG A 577 7.41 -6.17 -23.66
C ARG A 577 7.17 -7.38 -24.56
N ARG A 578 8.10 -8.33 -24.55
CA ARG A 578 8.12 -9.47 -25.47
C ARG A 578 7.60 -10.75 -24.82
N GLN A 579 7.94 -10.98 -23.56
CA GLN A 579 7.51 -12.19 -22.83
C GLN A 579 7.06 -11.90 -21.40
N VAL A 580 5.96 -12.55 -21.00
CA VAL A 580 5.61 -12.74 -19.59
C VAL A 580 5.55 -14.23 -19.26
N ALA A 581 6.26 -14.63 -18.22
CA ALA A 581 6.19 -15.96 -17.63
C ALA A 581 5.52 -15.88 -16.26
N VAL A 582 4.59 -16.79 -15.96
CA VAL A 582 3.92 -16.87 -14.66
C VAL A 582 4.22 -18.22 -14.03
N VAL A 583 4.78 -18.19 -12.83
CA VAL A 583 5.01 -19.36 -11.98
C VAL A 583 3.99 -19.32 -10.84
N CYS A 584 3.10 -20.30 -10.79
CA CYS A 584 2.02 -20.31 -9.79
C CYS A 584 1.38 -21.68 -9.60
N ASP A 585 0.69 -21.86 -8.48
CA ASP A 585 -0.23 -23.00 -8.26
C ASP A 585 -1.61 -22.67 -8.84
N SER A 586 -1.96 -23.28 -9.98
CA SER A 586 -3.23 -23.02 -10.66
C SER A 586 -4.47 -23.40 -9.85
N HIS A 587 -4.38 -24.39 -8.95
CA HIS A 587 -5.48 -24.78 -8.08
C HIS A 587 -5.76 -23.71 -7.02
N THR A 588 -4.71 -23.18 -6.38
CA THR A 588 -4.85 -22.12 -5.37
C THR A 588 -5.24 -20.79 -6.01
N VAL A 589 -4.55 -20.39 -7.08
CA VAL A 589 -4.73 -19.10 -7.76
C VAL A 589 -6.03 -19.05 -8.55
N GLY A 590 -6.44 -20.18 -9.15
CA GLY A 590 -7.69 -20.31 -9.90
C GLY A 590 -8.96 -20.21 -9.06
N SER A 591 -8.86 -20.14 -7.73
CA SER A 591 -10.01 -19.93 -6.83
C SER A 591 -10.69 -18.56 -7.04
N ARG A 592 -9.95 -17.58 -7.59
CA ARG A 592 -10.46 -16.25 -7.92
C ARG A 592 -10.81 -16.14 -9.41
N PRO A 593 -12.03 -15.70 -9.77
CA PRO A 593 -12.44 -15.61 -11.18
C PRO A 593 -11.53 -14.78 -12.08
N PHE A 594 -11.03 -13.64 -11.58
CA PHE A 594 -10.12 -12.76 -12.33
C PHE A 594 -8.79 -13.46 -12.65
N LEU A 595 -8.17 -14.09 -11.65
CA LEU A 595 -6.92 -14.84 -11.83
C LEU A 595 -7.13 -16.08 -12.69
N ARG A 596 -8.27 -16.76 -12.53
CA ARG A 596 -8.64 -17.91 -13.36
C ARG A 596 -8.66 -17.55 -14.85
N ARG A 597 -9.27 -16.41 -15.21
CA ARG A 597 -9.28 -15.94 -16.61
C ARG A 597 -7.88 -15.58 -17.13
N LEU A 598 -6.99 -15.08 -16.28
CA LEU A 598 -5.57 -14.91 -16.64
C LEU A 598 -4.91 -16.26 -16.95
N LEU A 599 -5.10 -17.27 -16.08
CA LEU A 599 -4.53 -18.61 -16.31
C LEU A 599 -5.12 -19.27 -17.55
N ASP A 600 -6.42 -19.16 -17.77
CA ASP A 600 -7.08 -19.70 -18.97
C ASP A 600 -6.56 -19.00 -20.24
N HIS A 601 -6.32 -17.68 -20.21
CA HIS A 601 -5.70 -16.93 -21.33
C HIS A 601 -4.26 -17.38 -21.61
N LEU A 602 -3.44 -17.54 -20.56
CA LEU A 602 -2.08 -18.06 -20.68
C LEU A 602 -2.08 -19.48 -21.26
N ALA A 603 -3.00 -20.33 -20.81
CA ALA A 603 -3.12 -21.70 -21.29
C ALA A 603 -3.64 -21.81 -22.73
N GLN A 604 -4.51 -20.89 -23.15
CA GLN A 604 -5.08 -20.88 -24.50
C GLN A 604 -4.09 -20.33 -25.55
N HIS A 605 -3.26 -19.36 -25.17
CA HIS A 605 -2.46 -18.58 -26.12
C HIS A 605 -0.94 -18.71 -25.94
N GLY A 606 -0.48 -19.29 -24.82
CA GLY A 606 0.93 -19.46 -24.48
C GLY A 606 1.35 -20.92 -24.37
N LEU A 607 2.60 -21.13 -23.93
CA LEU A 607 3.09 -22.44 -23.54
C LEU A 607 2.73 -22.70 -22.07
N VAL A 608 2.28 -23.91 -21.78
CA VAL A 608 2.04 -24.38 -20.40
C VAL A 608 3.02 -25.52 -20.12
N ARG A 609 3.75 -25.41 -19.01
CA ARG A 609 4.60 -26.47 -18.49
C ARG A 609 4.21 -26.77 -17.05
N SER A 610 4.28 -28.04 -16.68
CA SER A 610 4.16 -28.45 -15.28
C SER A 610 5.50 -28.29 -14.58
N ALA A 611 5.50 -27.92 -13.30
CA ALA A 611 6.71 -27.94 -12.50
C ALA A 611 7.35 -29.33 -12.40
N PHE A 612 6.61 -30.42 -12.65
CA PHE A 612 7.19 -31.78 -12.79
C PHE A 612 8.27 -31.86 -13.87
N GLU A 613 8.15 -31.10 -14.96
CA GLU A 613 9.15 -31.08 -16.05
C GLU A 613 10.47 -30.44 -15.62
N TYR A 614 10.47 -29.70 -14.52
CA TYR A 614 11.65 -29.04 -13.95
C TYR A 614 12.18 -29.78 -12.71
N LEU A 615 11.38 -30.69 -12.13
CA LEU A 615 11.66 -31.34 -10.85
C LEU A 615 12.80 -32.37 -10.92
N ASP A 616 13.09 -32.95 -12.10
CA ASP A 616 14.24 -33.86 -12.28
C ASP A 616 15.59 -33.15 -12.10
N ASP A 617 15.64 -31.83 -12.32
CA ASP A 617 16.81 -30.97 -12.13
C ASP A 617 16.84 -30.28 -10.76
N LEU A 618 15.85 -30.52 -9.90
CA LEU A 618 15.80 -29.94 -8.56
C LEU A 618 16.61 -30.81 -7.58
N PRO A 619 17.63 -30.25 -6.87
CA PRO A 619 18.27 -30.99 -5.80
C PRO A 619 17.21 -31.29 -4.73
N LEU A 620 16.93 -32.58 -4.53
CA LEU A 620 16.07 -33.05 -3.44
C LEU A 620 16.56 -32.43 -2.12
N PRO A 621 15.68 -31.92 -1.26
CA PRO A 621 16.08 -31.48 0.06
C PRO A 621 16.69 -32.68 0.80
N GLU A 622 17.95 -32.55 1.23
CA GLU A 622 18.60 -33.58 2.06
C GLU A 622 17.73 -33.84 3.30
N PRO A 623 17.42 -35.10 3.63
CA PRO A 623 16.75 -35.41 4.87
C PRO A 623 17.61 -34.90 6.04
N PRO A 624 17.00 -34.32 7.10
CA PRO A 624 17.75 -33.79 8.22
C PRO A 624 18.64 -34.89 8.82
N LEU A 625 19.95 -34.65 8.84
CA LEU A 625 20.92 -35.50 9.52
C LEU A 625 20.46 -35.73 10.97
N PRO A 626 20.46 -36.98 11.47
CA PRO A 626 20.13 -37.24 12.86
C PRO A 626 21.14 -36.53 13.76
N SER A 627 20.64 -35.65 14.62
CA SER A 627 21.41 -34.92 15.62
C SER A 627 22.21 -35.89 16.50
N GLU A 628 23.51 -35.64 16.64
CA GLU A 628 24.39 -36.36 17.57
C GLU A 628 23.82 -36.38 19.00
N PRO A 629 23.97 -37.50 19.74
CA PRO A 629 23.44 -37.61 21.09
C PRO A 629 24.28 -36.79 22.09
N PRO A 630 23.65 -36.15 23.09
CA PRO A 630 24.36 -35.39 24.11
C PRO A 630 25.08 -36.30 25.13
N LEU A 631 26.27 -35.85 25.55
CA LEU A 631 27.10 -36.45 26.60
C LEU A 631 26.41 -36.46 27.99
N PRO A 632 26.77 -37.39 28.90
CA PRO A 632 25.95 -37.75 30.06
C PRO A 632 26.19 -36.86 31.28
N SER A 633 25.11 -36.46 31.96
CA SER A 633 25.13 -35.93 33.33
C SER A 633 24.55 -36.95 34.31
N LYS A 634 25.20 -37.05 35.49
CA LYS A 634 25.05 -38.04 36.58
C LYS A 634 23.64 -38.19 37.21
N PRO A 635 23.37 -39.31 37.93
CA PRO A 635 22.04 -39.81 38.25
C PRO A 635 21.50 -39.41 39.63
N LEU A 636 20.18 -39.44 39.78
CA LEU A 636 19.45 -39.49 41.07
C LEU A 636 18.27 -40.51 40.98
N PRO A 637 17.82 -41.08 42.11
CA PRO A 637 17.35 -42.47 42.19
C PRO A 637 15.82 -42.69 42.10
N GLU A 638 15.42 -43.87 41.61
CA GLU A 638 14.05 -44.44 41.55
C GLU A 638 13.53 -44.89 42.94
N PRO A 639 12.20 -44.99 43.21
CA PRO A 639 11.36 -46.19 42.85
C PRO A 639 9.83 -45.88 42.72
N PRO A 640 8.86 -46.86 42.66
CA PRO A 640 8.82 -48.22 42.07
C PRO A 640 7.59 -48.48 41.13
N LEU A 641 7.69 -49.54 40.31
CA LEU A 641 6.62 -50.26 39.57
C LEU A 641 5.76 -51.16 40.52
N PRO A 642 4.53 -51.67 40.20
CA PRO A 642 4.21 -52.58 39.05
C PRO A 642 2.68 -52.60 38.63
N PRO A 643 2.07 -53.63 38.00
CA PRO A 643 2.51 -54.73 37.13
C PRO A 643 1.73 -54.85 35.77
N GLU A 644 2.24 -55.67 34.83
CA GLU A 644 1.49 -56.24 33.68
C GLU A 644 0.54 -57.38 34.11
N PRO A 645 -0.43 -57.80 33.26
CA PRO A 645 -0.20 -59.06 32.51
C PRO A 645 -0.86 -59.16 31.10
N LEU A 646 -0.07 -59.67 30.13
CA LEU A 646 -0.23 -60.87 29.25
C LEU A 646 -1.53 -61.14 28.41
N PRO A 647 -1.45 -61.97 27.34
CA PRO A 647 -1.95 -61.66 25.99
C PRO A 647 -3.13 -62.51 25.46
N GLU A 648 -3.49 -62.22 24.20
CA GLU A 648 -4.53 -62.76 23.30
C GLU A 648 -4.67 -64.30 23.19
N PRO A 649 -5.81 -64.76 22.63
CA PRO A 649 -5.81 -65.91 21.74
C PRO A 649 -6.54 -65.70 20.40
N GLN A 650 -6.14 -66.52 19.41
CA GLN A 650 -6.47 -66.46 17.98
C GLN A 650 -7.63 -67.39 17.52
N HIS A 651 -8.18 -67.08 16.33
CA HIS A 651 -8.74 -67.96 15.25
C HIS A 651 -10.10 -68.68 15.44
N PRO A 652 -10.75 -69.26 14.38
CA PRO A 652 -10.66 -69.09 12.90
C PRO A 652 -12.01 -69.08 12.08
N HIS A 653 -11.89 -68.78 10.78
CA HIS A 653 -12.59 -69.25 9.54
C HIS A 653 -14.07 -69.75 9.49
N GLY A 654 -14.79 -69.37 8.42
CA GLY A 654 -15.61 -70.32 7.63
C GLY A 654 -16.85 -69.83 6.86
N ASN A 655 -16.72 -69.74 5.53
CA ASN A 655 -17.67 -70.08 4.44
C ASN A 655 -18.98 -69.31 4.13
N THR A 656 -19.04 -68.87 2.87
CA THR A 656 -20.21 -68.64 1.98
C THR A 656 -20.77 -69.99 1.44
N PRO A 657 -22.03 -70.11 0.97
CA PRO A 657 -22.42 -69.69 -0.40
C PRO A 657 -23.89 -69.20 -0.62
N ASP A 658 -24.09 -68.49 -1.75
CA ASP A 658 -25.35 -68.15 -2.47
C ASP A 658 -26.02 -69.39 -3.12
N PRO A 659 -27.14 -69.33 -3.92
CA PRO A 659 -28.20 -68.30 -4.15
C PRO A 659 -29.65 -68.87 -4.18
N ALA A 660 -30.70 -68.04 -4.28
CA ALA A 660 -31.88 -68.17 -5.18
C ALA A 660 -33.10 -67.30 -4.79
N GLU A 661 -33.62 -66.53 -5.76
CA GLU A 661 -34.98 -65.95 -5.87
C GLU A 661 -35.99 -67.02 -6.41
N PRO A 662 -37.33 -66.80 -6.65
CA PRO A 662 -38.12 -65.54 -6.77
C PRO A 662 -39.56 -65.56 -6.17
N GLY A 663 -40.27 -64.41 -6.23
CA GLY A 663 -41.72 -64.33 -6.02
C GLY A 663 -42.32 -62.91 -6.00
N GLU A 664 -43.16 -62.61 -6.99
CA GLU A 664 -43.70 -61.31 -7.45
C GLU A 664 -44.72 -60.59 -6.54
N SER A 665 -44.83 -59.25 -6.66
CA SER A 665 -45.97 -58.59 -7.37
C SER A 665 -46.13 -57.06 -7.15
N SER A 666 -46.17 -56.35 -8.29
CA SER A 666 -47.09 -55.25 -8.66
C SER A 666 -46.85 -53.76 -8.29
N LYS A 667 -46.49 -53.02 -9.36
CA LYS A 667 -47.12 -51.80 -9.96
C LYS A 667 -46.98 -50.39 -9.34
N SER A 668 -46.26 -49.57 -10.11
CA SER A 668 -46.68 -48.31 -10.77
C SER A 668 -46.20 -46.96 -10.23
N SER A 669 -45.86 -46.12 -11.22
CA SER A 669 -45.06 -44.90 -11.23
C SER A 669 -45.84 -43.60 -11.02
N GLY A 670 -45.18 -42.57 -10.47
CA GLY A 670 -45.61 -41.19 -10.57
C GLY A 670 -44.44 -40.20 -10.50
N LYS A 671 -44.13 -39.54 -11.63
CA LYS A 671 -43.16 -38.43 -11.76
C LYS A 671 -43.72 -37.17 -11.06
N VAL A 672 -42.89 -36.48 -10.29
CA VAL A 672 -43.22 -35.19 -9.66
C VAL A 672 -42.91 -34.03 -10.62
N ASP A 673 -43.90 -33.18 -10.89
CA ASP A 673 -43.80 -32.02 -11.78
C ASP A 673 -43.15 -30.80 -11.08
N LEU A 674 -41.89 -30.54 -11.42
CA LEU A 674 -41.04 -29.48 -10.89
C LEU A 674 -41.53 -28.05 -11.22
N LYS A 675 -42.43 -27.86 -12.20
CA LYS A 675 -42.94 -26.52 -12.55
C LYS A 675 -43.99 -26.00 -11.55
N SER A 676 -44.78 -26.89 -10.95
CA SER A 676 -45.78 -26.52 -9.93
C SER A 676 -45.13 -26.01 -8.63
N LEU A 677 -44.06 -26.68 -8.18
CA LEU A 677 -43.29 -26.31 -6.99
C LEU A 677 -42.52 -24.98 -7.15
N HIS A 678 -42.12 -24.62 -8.37
CA HIS A 678 -41.46 -23.34 -8.65
C HIS A 678 -42.46 -22.17 -8.62
N LEU A 679 -43.66 -22.35 -9.17
CA LEU A 679 -44.71 -21.31 -9.15
C LEU A 679 -45.23 -21.01 -7.73
N GLU A 680 -45.41 -22.04 -6.89
CA GLU A 680 -45.80 -21.85 -5.49
C GLU A 680 -44.76 -21.09 -4.67
N ARG A 681 -43.47 -21.29 -4.97
CA ARG A 681 -42.36 -20.61 -4.28
C ARG A 681 -42.29 -19.12 -4.64
N VAL A 682 -42.50 -18.80 -5.92
CA VAL A 682 -42.52 -17.41 -6.42
C VAL A 682 -43.73 -16.65 -5.87
N GLN A 683 -44.91 -17.29 -5.76
CA GLN A 683 -46.11 -16.67 -5.18
C GLN A 683 -45.96 -16.39 -3.67
N ARG A 684 -45.31 -17.28 -2.91
CA ARG A 684 -45.01 -17.06 -1.48
C ARG A 684 -44.03 -15.92 -1.23
N GLU A 685 -43.06 -15.73 -2.12
CA GLU A 685 -42.11 -14.61 -2.04
C GLU A 685 -42.76 -13.26 -2.38
N LYS A 686 -43.68 -13.24 -3.33
CA LYS A 686 -44.44 -12.03 -3.70
C LYS A 686 -45.37 -11.60 -2.55
N ALA A 687 -46.08 -12.53 -1.92
CA ALA A 687 -46.93 -12.25 -0.76
C ALA A 687 -46.14 -11.72 0.46
N ARG A 688 -44.94 -12.25 0.71
CA ARG A 688 -44.06 -11.74 1.79
C ARG A 688 -43.53 -10.33 1.53
N ARG A 689 -43.29 -9.96 0.27
CA ARG A 689 -42.86 -8.61 -0.11
C ARG A 689 -44.00 -7.59 0.01
N GLU A 690 -45.23 -7.97 -0.31
CA GLU A 690 -46.41 -7.11 -0.16
C GLU A 690 -46.80 -6.90 1.32
N ASP A 691 -46.67 -7.92 2.18
CA ASP A 691 -46.87 -7.80 3.63
C ASP A 691 -45.81 -6.94 4.34
N ALA A 692 -44.57 -6.95 3.83
CA ALA A 692 -43.50 -6.10 4.34
C ALA A 692 -43.70 -4.63 3.93
N ALA A 693 -44.23 -4.37 2.73
CA ALA A 693 -44.53 -3.02 2.25
C ALA A 693 -45.72 -2.37 3.01
N ARG A 694 -46.69 -3.15 3.48
CA ARG A 694 -47.83 -2.65 4.28
C ARG A 694 -47.49 -2.29 5.73
N LYS A 695 -46.33 -2.72 6.27
CA LYS A 695 -45.93 -2.45 7.66
C LYS A 695 -45.15 -1.15 7.89
N VAL A 696 -44.90 -0.34 6.85
CA VAL A 696 -44.07 0.88 6.93
C VAL A 696 -44.89 2.19 6.93
N GLN A 697 -46.21 2.14 6.79
CA GLN A 697 -47.06 3.33 6.83
C GLN A 697 -48.18 3.20 7.87
N GLU A 698 -47.93 3.65 9.11
CA GLU A 698 -48.95 4.22 10.01
C GLU A 698 -48.30 4.94 11.22
N PRO A 699 -48.70 6.18 11.57
CA PRO A 699 -48.12 6.92 12.70
C PRO A 699 -49.00 6.83 13.95
N ARG A 700 -48.45 6.53 15.13
CA ARG A 700 -49.19 6.70 16.41
C ARG A 700 -48.37 7.29 17.56
N SER A 701 -48.80 8.50 17.90
CA SER A 701 -48.86 9.24 19.17
C SER A 701 -48.58 8.48 20.48
N GLY A 702 -47.90 9.16 21.42
CA GLY A 702 -47.53 8.63 22.73
C GLY A 702 -48.58 8.75 23.85
N ARG A 703 -48.29 8.05 24.96
CA ARG A 703 -48.60 8.46 26.35
C ARG A 703 -47.76 7.66 27.35
N ARG A 704 -47.24 8.35 28.37
CA ARG A 704 -46.36 7.88 29.47
C ARG A 704 -47.11 7.07 30.55
N LYS A 705 -46.45 6.08 31.18
CA LYS A 705 -46.18 6.03 32.65
C LYS A 705 -45.35 4.80 33.13
N LYS A 706 -44.24 5.15 33.81
CA LYS A 706 -43.62 4.64 35.07
C LYS A 706 -42.89 3.28 35.17
N ASP A 707 -41.57 3.41 35.09
CA ASP A 707 -40.39 2.73 35.68
C ASP A 707 -40.48 1.51 36.61
N LYS A 708 -39.51 0.58 36.39
CA LYS A 708 -38.69 -0.04 37.46
C LYS A 708 -37.23 -0.30 36.99
N SER A 709 -36.35 0.61 37.41
CA SER A 709 -34.88 0.55 37.63
C SER A 709 -33.96 -0.13 36.60
N GLU A 710 -33.38 0.67 35.71
CA GLU A 710 -32.11 0.39 35.01
C GLU A 710 -30.88 0.65 35.89
N ALA A 711 -29.87 -0.23 35.80
CA ALA A 711 -28.52 0.04 36.28
C ALA A 711 -27.78 0.94 35.28
N LYS A 712 -27.47 2.17 35.67
CA LYS A 712 -26.78 3.20 34.88
C LYS A 712 -25.46 2.69 34.29
N GLY A 713 -25.37 2.64 32.95
CA GLY A 713 -24.11 2.54 32.21
C GLY A 713 -23.33 3.86 32.25
N LYS A 714 -22.01 3.80 31.99
CA LYS A 714 -21.17 5.00 31.80
C LYS A 714 -21.74 5.87 30.66
N PRO A 715 -21.72 7.21 30.77
CA PRO A 715 -22.34 8.09 29.78
C PRO A 715 -21.62 7.99 28.43
N ALA A 716 -22.39 8.09 27.36
CA ALA A 716 -21.89 8.33 26.01
C ALA A 716 -21.20 9.71 25.97
N ILE A 717 -20.05 9.79 25.29
CA ILE A 717 -19.34 11.05 25.06
C ILE A 717 -20.20 11.89 24.10
N GLY A 718 -20.96 12.82 24.66
CA GLY A 718 -21.72 13.83 23.95
C GLY A 718 -21.02 15.18 24.00
N SER A 719 -20.92 15.80 22.81
CA SER A 719 -20.67 17.22 22.50
C SER A 719 -20.13 18.12 23.63
N ALA A 720 -18.84 18.43 23.57
CA ALA A 720 -18.29 19.67 24.10
C ALA A 720 -17.57 20.40 22.97
N ALA A 721 -17.96 21.66 22.77
CA ALA A 721 -17.36 22.56 21.79
C ALA A 721 -15.95 22.98 22.22
N GLY A 722 -15.06 23.15 21.24
CA GLY A 722 -13.88 24.03 21.34
C GLY A 722 -12.66 23.49 22.10
N GLU A 723 -11.63 23.15 21.33
CA GLU A 723 -10.20 23.33 21.68
C GLU A 723 -9.63 22.59 22.91
N ASP A 724 -9.53 21.26 22.85
CA ASP A 724 -8.29 20.55 23.24
C ASP A 724 -8.30 19.10 22.72
N PHE A 725 -7.61 18.83 21.61
CA PHE A 725 -7.62 17.53 20.93
C PHE A 725 -6.80 16.47 21.68
N ASP A 726 -5.75 16.89 22.40
CA ASP A 726 -4.91 15.99 23.17
C ASP A 726 -5.63 15.46 24.41
N ALA A 727 -6.58 16.22 24.97
CA ALA A 727 -7.46 15.77 26.04
C ALA A 727 -8.44 14.67 25.56
N LEU A 728 -8.95 14.80 24.33
CA LEU A 728 -9.84 13.81 23.71
C LEU A 728 -9.11 12.49 23.37
N ILE A 729 -7.88 12.59 22.86
CA ILE A 729 -7.02 11.43 22.63
C ILE A 729 -6.66 10.76 23.95
N SER A 730 -6.28 11.53 24.96
CA SER A 730 -5.94 11.00 26.28
C SER A 730 -7.13 10.28 26.92
N ALA A 731 -8.33 10.86 26.83
CA ALA A 731 -9.56 10.24 27.33
C ALA A 731 -9.93 8.94 26.56
N ALA A 732 -9.71 8.90 25.25
CA ALA A 732 -9.92 7.70 24.45
C ALA A 732 -8.89 6.60 24.76
N MET A 733 -7.61 6.97 24.90
CA MET A 733 -6.53 6.05 25.27
C MET A 733 -6.70 5.48 26.68
N GLU A 734 -7.26 6.26 27.60
CA GLU A 734 -7.53 5.82 28.97
C GLU A 734 -8.75 4.90 29.06
N ALA A 735 -9.75 5.11 28.21
CA ALA A 735 -10.88 4.20 28.06
C ALA A 735 -10.46 2.81 27.53
N ASP A 736 -9.48 2.74 26.63
CA ASP A 736 -8.96 1.48 26.05
C ASP A 736 -7.95 0.74 26.93
N ARG A 737 -7.53 1.32 28.06
CA ARG A 737 -6.63 0.67 29.04
C ARG A 737 -7.36 -0.17 30.08
N THR A 738 -8.68 -0.06 30.19
CA THR A 738 -9.47 -0.75 31.21
C THR A 738 -10.54 -1.65 30.59
N CYS A 739 -10.81 -2.78 31.25
CA CYS A 739 -11.82 -3.74 30.81
C CYS A 739 -13.19 -3.06 30.57
N GLY A 740 -13.78 -3.30 29.40
CA GLY A 740 -15.08 -2.76 28.98
C GLY A 740 -16.28 -3.30 29.75
N PHE A 741 -16.08 -4.19 30.72
CA PHE A 741 -17.14 -4.70 31.59
C PHE A 741 -17.50 -3.67 32.68
N PRO A 742 -18.79 -3.36 32.91
CA PRO A 742 -19.19 -2.41 33.94
C PRO A 742 -18.62 -2.80 35.32
N ARG A 743 -17.94 -1.85 35.97
CA ARG A 743 -17.29 -2.01 37.30
C ARG A 743 -16.03 -2.89 37.34
N CYS A 744 -15.50 -3.35 36.21
CA CYS A 744 -14.18 -3.97 36.15
C CYS A 744 -13.09 -2.90 35.99
N LYS A 745 -12.01 -2.97 36.79
CA LYS A 745 -10.84 -2.07 36.71
C LYS A 745 -9.58 -2.77 36.19
N ALA A 746 -9.69 -4.01 35.71
CA ALA A 746 -8.55 -4.77 35.23
C ALA A 746 -7.95 -4.10 33.98
N SER A 747 -6.60 -3.99 33.96
CA SER A 747 -5.87 -3.51 32.79
C SER A 747 -5.99 -4.53 31.66
N VAL A 748 -6.23 -4.04 30.45
CA VAL A 748 -6.30 -4.84 29.22
C VAL A 748 -5.13 -4.55 28.27
N THR A 749 -4.12 -3.79 28.71
CA THR A 749 -3.00 -3.32 27.88
C THR A 749 -2.09 -4.46 27.40
N THR A 750 -1.97 -5.55 28.17
CA THR A 750 -1.04 -6.66 27.87
C THR A 750 -1.77 -7.94 27.44
N LEU A 751 -2.96 -8.22 27.97
CA LEU A 751 -3.69 -9.50 27.80
C LEU A 751 -5.21 -9.28 27.63
N GLY A 752 -5.60 -8.18 26.98
CA GLY A 752 -6.99 -7.90 26.65
C GLY A 752 -7.48 -8.70 25.44
N GLN A 753 -8.71 -9.20 25.49
CA GLN A 753 -9.37 -9.81 24.34
C GLN A 753 -10.53 -8.96 23.85
N LEU A 754 -10.59 -8.77 22.53
CA LEU A 754 -11.63 -8.00 21.85
C LEU A 754 -12.86 -8.90 21.61
N CYS A 755 -14.03 -8.46 22.05
CA CYS A 755 -15.27 -9.13 21.64
C CYS A 755 -15.65 -8.71 20.21
N HIS A 756 -15.71 -9.67 19.29
CA HIS A 756 -16.09 -9.43 17.89
C HIS A 756 -17.55 -8.95 17.69
N HIS A 757 -18.40 -9.03 18.71
CA HIS A 757 -19.82 -8.63 18.62
C HIS A 757 -20.12 -7.21 19.10
N CYS A 758 -19.38 -6.71 20.08
CA CYS A 758 -19.54 -5.34 20.62
C CYS A 758 -18.31 -4.45 20.48
N GLN A 759 -17.20 -4.99 19.95
CA GLN A 759 -15.96 -4.25 19.66
C GLN A 759 -15.36 -3.55 20.88
N ARG A 760 -15.51 -4.14 22.07
CA ARG A 760 -14.90 -3.67 23.32
C ARG A 760 -13.84 -4.66 23.81
N LEU A 761 -12.77 -4.14 24.41
CA LEU A 761 -11.70 -4.92 25.04
C LEU A 761 -12.09 -5.35 26.44
N PHE A 762 -11.92 -6.63 26.77
CA PHE A 762 -12.22 -7.20 28.07
C PHE A 762 -11.01 -7.96 28.62
N CYS A 763 -10.88 -8.04 29.95
CA CYS A 763 -9.92 -8.95 30.56
C CYS A 763 -10.34 -10.41 30.38
N LEU A 764 -9.42 -11.34 30.64
CA LEU A 764 -9.65 -12.78 30.48
C LEU A 764 -10.86 -13.31 31.27
N SER A 765 -11.29 -12.65 32.34
CA SER A 765 -12.48 -13.05 33.11
C SER A 765 -13.81 -12.59 32.48
N HIS A 766 -13.79 -11.54 31.66
CA HIS A 766 -15.01 -10.91 31.12
C HIS A 766 -15.10 -10.95 29.58
N HIS A 767 -14.11 -11.52 28.90
CA HIS A 767 -14.07 -11.62 27.44
C HIS A 767 -15.14 -12.54 26.83
N ILE A 768 -15.69 -13.45 27.64
CA ILE A 768 -16.73 -14.38 27.20
C ILE A 768 -18.00 -13.61 26.81
N PRO A 769 -18.53 -13.76 25.57
CA PRO A 769 -19.71 -13.03 25.08
C PRO A 769 -20.92 -13.08 26.00
N GLU A 770 -21.18 -14.21 26.66
CA GLU A 770 -22.26 -14.41 27.62
C GLU A 770 -22.13 -13.49 28.84
N VAL A 771 -20.90 -13.19 29.27
CA VAL A 771 -20.64 -12.41 30.49
C VAL A 771 -20.96 -10.93 30.28
N HIS A 772 -20.66 -10.37 29.11
CA HIS A 772 -20.84 -8.93 28.83
C HIS A 772 -22.02 -8.63 27.89
N GLY A 773 -22.97 -9.57 27.76
CA GLY A 773 -24.26 -9.35 27.07
C GLY A 773 -24.25 -9.55 25.56
N CYS A 774 -23.21 -10.15 24.98
CA CYS A 774 -23.13 -10.54 23.57
C CYS A 774 -23.48 -12.02 23.30
N GLY A 775 -23.83 -12.80 24.34
CA GLY A 775 -24.07 -14.24 24.24
C GLY A 775 -25.10 -14.64 23.19
N ASP A 776 -26.20 -13.88 23.02
CA ASP A 776 -27.23 -14.20 22.02
C ASP A 776 -26.73 -14.02 20.58
N LYS A 777 -25.89 -13.01 20.33
CA LYS A 777 -25.25 -12.79 19.02
C LYS A 777 -24.21 -13.89 18.73
N ALA A 778 -23.44 -14.29 19.74
CA ALA A 778 -22.48 -15.39 19.64
C ALA A 778 -23.19 -16.73 19.32
N LYS A 779 -24.29 -17.03 20.03
CA LYS A 779 -25.10 -18.23 19.79
C LYS A 779 -25.76 -18.22 18.41
N ALA A 780 -26.25 -17.07 17.95
CA ALA A 780 -26.83 -16.96 16.60
C ALA A 780 -25.78 -17.21 15.51
N GLN A 781 -24.58 -16.64 15.65
CA GLN A 781 -23.47 -16.86 14.72
C GLN A 781 -22.99 -18.32 14.74
N ALA A 782 -22.89 -18.94 15.92
CA ALA A 782 -22.53 -20.35 16.06
C ALA A 782 -23.56 -21.28 15.38
N ARG A 783 -24.87 -21.01 15.57
CA ARG A 783 -25.94 -21.76 14.89
C ARG A 783 -25.90 -21.62 13.37
N GLN A 784 -25.57 -20.43 12.86
CA GLN A 784 -25.38 -20.22 11.42
C GLN A 784 -24.15 -20.95 10.88
N ARG A 785 -23.04 -20.98 11.61
CA ARG A 785 -21.85 -21.77 11.22
C ARG A 785 -22.14 -23.27 11.19
N ILE A 786 -22.79 -23.81 12.23
CA ILE A 786 -23.17 -25.24 12.28
C ILE A 786 -24.11 -25.62 11.13
N SER A 787 -25.05 -24.74 10.77
CA SER A 787 -25.95 -24.96 9.62
C SER A 787 -25.24 -24.91 8.27
N ARG A 788 -24.06 -24.28 8.19
CA ARG A 788 -23.33 -24.02 6.93
C ARG A 788 -22.16 -24.98 6.74
N GLU A 789 -21.56 -25.46 7.84
CA GLU A 789 -20.36 -26.31 7.85
C GLU A 789 -20.64 -27.77 8.23
N GLY A 790 -21.82 -28.08 8.81
CA GLY A 790 -22.26 -29.46 9.05
C GLY A 790 -21.53 -30.24 10.15
N ILE A 791 -20.53 -29.65 10.82
CA ILE A 791 -19.71 -30.29 11.85
C ILE A 791 -20.17 -29.85 13.25
N LEU A 792 -20.33 -30.82 14.17
CA LEU A 792 -20.62 -30.59 15.59
C LEU A 792 -19.31 -30.57 16.40
N TYR A 793 -19.14 -29.57 17.26
CA TYR A 793 -18.00 -29.45 18.17
C TYR A 793 -18.35 -29.99 19.56
N PRO A 794 -17.37 -30.47 20.36
CA PRO A 794 -17.62 -30.87 21.75
C PRO A 794 -18.22 -29.70 22.54
N GLY A 795 -19.43 -29.87 23.08
CA GLY A 795 -20.19 -28.82 23.78
C GLY A 795 -21.41 -28.28 23.02
N SER A 796 -21.59 -28.61 21.74
CA SER A 796 -22.88 -28.40 21.07
C SER A 796 -23.82 -29.54 21.44
N GLY A 797 -24.74 -29.28 22.36
CA GLY A 797 -25.79 -30.23 22.75
C GLY A 797 -26.49 -30.85 21.54
N SER A 798 -26.85 -32.13 21.65
CA SER A 798 -27.50 -32.88 20.60
C SER A 798 -28.86 -32.27 20.21
N LYS A 799 -29.22 -32.39 18.93
CA LYS A 799 -30.59 -32.09 18.47
C LYS A 799 -31.59 -32.95 19.24
N ASP A 800 -32.58 -32.31 19.87
CA ASP A 800 -33.75 -33.01 20.40
C ASP A 800 -34.39 -33.82 19.28
N LYS A 801 -34.30 -35.15 19.36
CA LYS A 801 -35.20 -36.03 18.61
C LYS A 801 -36.59 -35.81 19.19
N SER A 802 -37.58 -35.54 18.34
CA SER A 802 -38.98 -35.43 18.77
C SER A 802 -39.37 -36.69 19.54
N LEU A 803 -39.66 -36.54 20.83
CA LEU A 803 -40.10 -37.63 21.70
C LEU A 803 -41.39 -38.24 21.16
N ASP A 804 -41.43 -39.56 21.11
CA ASP A 804 -42.62 -40.37 20.80
C ASP A 804 -43.86 -39.83 21.57
N PRO A 805 -44.97 -39.49 20.88
CA PRO A 805 -46.17 -38.93 21.48
C PRO A 805 -46.70 -39.72 22.69
N ALA A 806 -46.56 -41.05 22.69
CA ALA A 806 -47.00 -41.88 23.81
C ALA A 806 -46.13 -41.66 25.06
N ARG A 807 -44.80 -41.57 24.86
CA ARG A 807 -43.83 -41.26 25.92
C ARG A 807 -44.02 -39.84 26.45
N ARG A 808 -44.34 -38.88 25.58
CA ARG A 808 -44.65 -37.49 25.98
C ARG A 808 -45.91 -37.41 26.85
N ALA A 809 -46.98 -38.11 26.48
CA ALA A 809 -48.21 -38.15 27.27
C ALA A 809 -48.02 -38.84 28.64
N HIS A 810 -47.16 -39.87 28.72
CA HIS A 810 -46.83 -40.53 29.98
C HIS A 810 -45.98 -39.64 30.90
N LEU A 811 -44.98 -38.95 30.35
CA LEU A 811 -44.14 -38.01 31.10
C LEU A 811 -44.94 -36.79 31.57
N GLN A 812 -45.89 -36.30 30.77
CA GLN A 812 -46.79 -35.21 31.16
C GLN A 812 -47.64 -35.61 32.36
N ARG A 813 -48.24 -36.81 32.36
CA ARG A 813 -49.00 -37.33 33.51
C ARG A 813 -48.15 -37.46 34.78
N ARG A 814 -46.91 -37.93 34.66
CA ARG A 814 -45.96 -37.99 35.78
C ARG A 814 -45.56 -36.60 36.30
N LEU A 815 -45.43 -35.62 35.41
CA LEU A 815 -45.12 -34.25 35.78
C LEU A 815 -46.30 -33.59 36.52
N ASP A 816 -47.51 -33.79 36.04
CA ASP A 816 -48.73 -33.28 36.66
C ASP A 816 -48.96 -33.92 38.04
N GLN A 817 -48.66 -35.22 38.18
CA GLN A 817 -48.69 -35.92 39.47
C GLN A 817 -47.66 -35.34 40.45
N LYS A 818 -46.41 -35.13 40.03
CA LYS A 818 -45.38 -34.48 40.86
C LYS A 818 -45.70 -33.03 41.20
N LEU A 819 -46.31 -32.28 40.29
CA LEU A 819 -46.76 -30.92 40.54
C LEU A 819 -47.89 -30.91 41.57
N SER A 820 -48.81 -31.88 41.53
CA SER A 820 -49.85 -32.01 42.55
C SER A 820 -49.27 -32.34 43.93
N GLU A 821 -48.28 -33.23 44.00
CA GLU A 821 -47.54 -33.56 45.24
C GLU A 821 -46.80 -32.33 45.79
N LEU A 822 -46.07 -31.60 44.95
CA LEU A 822 -45.34 -30.40 45.35
C LEU A 822 -46.27 -29.24 45.74
N THR A 823 -47.48 -29.18 45.18
CA THR A 823 -48.50 -28.19 45.54
C THR A 823 -49.18 -28.57 46.86
N SER A 824 -49.36 -29.86 47.13
CA SER A 824 -49.82 -30.36 48.44
C SER A 824 -48.79 -30.13 49.55
N GLN A 825 -47.49 -30.19 49.23
CA GLN A 825 -46.39 -29.88 50.15
C GLN A 825 -46.20 -28.37 50.41
N ARG A 826 -46.79 -27.49 49.59
CA ARG A 826 -46.66 -26.02 49.71
C ARG A 826 -47.79 -25.34 50.50
N LYS A 827 -48.81 -26.07 50.95
CA LYS A 827 -49.83 -25.53 51.87
C LYS A 827 -49.62 -26.07 53.29
N GLY A 828 -48.81 -25.36 54.07
CA GLY A 828 -48.77 -25.57 55.51
C GLY A 828 -47.51 -25.06 56.20
N LYS A 829 -47.36 -23.74 56.37
CA LYS A 829 -46.80 -23.10 57.59
C LYS A 829 -46.77 -21.57 57.45
N LYS A 830 -47.87 -20.93 57.88
CA LYS A 830 -47.87 -19.58 58.43
C LYS A 830 -48.88 -19.58 59.57
N LYS A 831 -48.49 -19.02 60.74
CA LYS A 831 -49.13 -19.00 62.09
C LYS A 831 -48.72 -20.19 62.97
N ASP A 832 -48.21 -20.03 64.20
CA ASP A 832 -48.17 -18.93 65.19
C ASP A 832 -46.81 -18.99 65.96
N LYS A 833 -46.27 -17.97 66.64
CA LYS A 833 -46.82 -17.25 67.81
C LYS A 833 -45.92 -16.05 68.17
N GLU A 834 -46.51 -14.86 68.25
CA GLU A 834 -46.45 -14.03 69.47
C GLU A 834 -46.52 -14.89 70.75
N LYS A 835 -45.50 -14.82 71.60
CA LYS A 835 -45.54 -14.35 72.99
C LYS A 835 -44.16 -14.45 73.62
#